data_AF-A0A6I2L4C7-F1
#
_entry.id   AF-A0A6I2L4C7-F1
#
_cell.length_a   1.000
_cell.length_b   1.000
_cell.length_c   1.000
_cell.angle_alpha   90.00
_cell.angle_beta   90.00
_cell.angle_gamma   90.00
#
_symmetry.space_group_name_H-M   'P 1'
#
loop_
_entity.id
_entity.type
_entity.pdbx_description
1 polymer ?
#
loop_
_entity_poly.entity_id
_entity_poly.type
_entity_poly.pdbx_seq_one_letter_code
_entity_poly.pdbx_strand_id
1 'polypeptide(L)'
;MRIPSLILLSALLSGASVLHAAPVKPAATKSSDDPTFARGTPVPAWAAPLADAPATKREDPVVLRLSDTQVRVAPTPVVLRSRVIQVNERSSLSRIGQFAINYLPKHQKLSLHKVAILRGGEVLDRTATVNIRLLDREQGLEQGMYGGARSAQLLMDDVRIGDALWVVYSVEGENPVFGNAWSGEFSLESDEPIELIRLTVTHPKDKPLYWRQLGDFRKDEIKPEVDTVGNQERLRFELRGVDAVESEAAISSDYLPIRMIQFSPYADWHGVAAWANTLFPQPSRSPELDKLVATFRKQPTLEAQASEALRWVQDEIRYFSVSIGENSHRPQAPDVVLKHRYGDCKDKSYLLTTMLNQLGIAARPVLVNAQGPKVPGKVLPTATWFDHAIVRLELDGKVYFVDPTRSSERGPISQRPVVLPDGLGLVVDGATTALAPLPPERLEQPTFDVTEKISVVAMDGPGKLDLTETYRARWANWAREHYAGLSERETRNELIALLDKQYPGATLNGKPRFVDDAEANTYQVIVQYDLPKPITKKDDVYSIDYDTKVVAGTLQVPGKVTRNFPLALAPTHHRYRLQIDWPGDMRMVGSSAARDIENPHFSMHQEYSIIGNRTELLVDYMVSSSTVPAADVPALQQAAKQLNTAMEASFRLPEYATVKEDGRTIPLRHLAAVRNAIVDGERMRHFDFSQLGDAAQLQQFCAAAADAVDLRPINGAAGRLLRQGVTAMEKYMQQRGIRRCLAQLDFAWGDYERAQTFYEADAPLKDDDALLAELAWARALSGNADGALEASQRYIAARIKSGALDVYDLTQVLALYARTGKPLPADLRNRAARYAEGPWPRPVLAYQLGKLKEDALLAYADRQQFDQRDRMLSDAWFYIAQQRYAGGDVAGARKALNWVRMHGIFGTPQLHQALGELWHADYGDADYRNGMIADQEGESRKALELLERAAARGHGAAMKALAAKYQDGSGVSKDVQRAAALFRQAGEHGDTGAMNSLGVMYESGEGVERSEALSIEWISKAAEIGDFYASRNIGWRYRRGTGVPMDGAIARRYLTDAAELGNDNAQSELADVFLNGEGVAVDYPMANYWARRAIDGGSVHGKAILGYLYAYGRGEKKDATTAVGLWQSAAASGDSMAQFQLGLAYSNGLGVEKDSRKARNFLRQAADAGNLYGRIYFDDLVMRDDPGKKEVERVIDSFTKLANAGVANAAELLSQYYANGIGVAKDAGQAERWAKLATGKVASAASTEAAPH
;
A
#
# COMPACT_ATOMS: atom_id res chain seq x y z
N MET A 1 -22.63 -19.52 -3.68
CA MET A 1 -21.34 -19.11 -3.10
C MET A 1 -21.62 -18.60 -1.69
N ARG A 2 -21.37 -19.41 -0.64
CA ARG A 2 -21.54 -18.98 0.76
C ARG A 2 -20.28 -18.20 1.16
N ILE A 3 -20.43 -16.96 1.60
CA ILE A 3 -19.33 -16.10 2.03
C ILE A 3 -18.71 -16.65 3.32
N PRO A 4 -17.37 -16.76 3.41
CA PRO A 4 -16.69 -17.29 4.58
C PRO A 4 -16.40 -16.17 5.57
N SER A 5 -17.43 -15.58 6.16
CA SER A 5 -17.27 -14.58 7.24
C SER A 5 -18.48 -14.59 8.16
N LEU A 6 -18.79 -15.76 8.73
CA LEU A 6 -19.69 -15.92 9.88
C LEU A 6 -19.46 -17.25 10.62
N ILE A 7 -18.24 -17.79 10.56
CA ILE A 7 -17.83 -18.97 11.35
C ILE A 7 -16.72 -18.54 12.31
N LEU A 8 -17.10 -17.76 13.32
CA LEU A 8 -16.36 -17.62 14.57
C LEU A 8 -17.27 -17.02 15.66
N LEU A 9 -18.47 -17.58 15.82
CA LEU A 9 -19.24 -17.47 17.09
C LEU A 9 -20.38 -18.51 17.16
N SER A 10 -20.05 -19.80 17.12
CA SER A 10 -21.01 -20.87 17.46
C SER A 10 -20.33 -22.12 18.04
N ALA A 11 -19.27 -21.91 18.82
CA ALA A 11 -18.70 -22.92 19.69
C ALA A 11 -18.51 -22.30 21.08
N LEU A 12 -19.53 -22.43 21.93
CA LEU A 12 -19.56 -22.34 23.41
C LEU A 12 -20.94 -21.81 23.84
N LEU A 13 -21.90 -22.72 23.98
CA LEU A 13 -23.03 -22.70 24.94
C LEU A 13 -24.03 -23.81 24.54
N SER A 14 -23.66 -25.07 24.81
CA SER A 14 -24.63 -26.17 24.88
C SER A 14 -24.51 -26.84 26.23
N GLY A 15 -25.09 -26.19 27.23
CA GLY A 15 -25.20 -26.67 28.58
C GLY A 15 -26.42 -26.06 29.27
N ALA A 16 -27.61 -26.58 28.98
CA ALA A 16 -28.71 -26.70 29.96
C ALA A 16 -29.96 -27.35 29.31
N SER A 17 -30.29 -28.54 29.84
CA SER A 17 -31.64 -28.97 30.23
C SER A 17 -32.72 -29.09 29.15
N VAL A 18 -32.81 -30.29 28.55
CA VAL A 18 -34.04 -30.79 27.92
C VAL A 18 -35.06 -31.12 29.03
N LEU A 19 -36.10 -30.30 29.15
CA LEU A 19 -37.36 -30.70 29.79
C LEU A 19 -37.94 -31.86 28.97
N HIS A 20 -38.11 -33.01 29.62
CA HIS A 20 -38.78 -34.18 29.06
C HIS A 20 -40.24 -33.84 28.75
N ALA A 21 -40.55 -33.56 27.49
CA ALA A 21 -41.92 -33.70 26.99
C ALA A 21 -42.20 -35.20 26.78
N ALA A 22 -43.28 -35.68 27.38
CA ALA A 22 -43.72 -37.07 27.25
C ALA A 22 -43.91 -37.45 25.77
N PRO A 23 -43.63 -38.71 25.39
CA PRO A 23 -43.75 -39.16 24.00
C PRO A 23 -45.21 -39.13 23.57
N VAL A 24 -45.58 -38.18 22.71
CA VAL A 24 -46.82 -38.26 21.95
C VAL A 24 -46.66 -39.41 20.97
N LYS A 25 -47.40 -40.51 21.19
CA LYS A 25 -47.52 -41.60 20.21
C LYS A 25 -48.11 -41.03 18.91
N PRO A 26 -47.37 -41.01 17.78
CA PRO A 26 -47.97 -40.67 16.51
C PRO A 26 -48.87 -41.83 16.08
N ALA A 27 -50.10 -41.51 15.69
CA ALA A 27 -51.02 -42.48 15.13
C ALA A 27 -50.36 -43.19 13.94
N ALA A 28 -50.28 -44.53 14.01
CA ALA A 28 -49.87 -45.35 12.89
C ALA A 28 -50.99 -45.39 11.86
N THR A 29 -50.92 -44.55 10.83
CA THR A 29 -51.69 -44.74 9.61
C THR A 29 -51.15 -45.98 8.89
N LYS A 30 -52.01 -46.98 8.71
CA LYS A 30 -51.74 -48.16 7.85
C LYS A 30 -51.48 -47.66 6.43
N SER A 31 -50.32 -48.01 5.85
CA SER A 31 -49.85 -47.55 4.54
C SER A 31 -50.39 -48.37 3.34
N SER A 32 -51.63 -48.89 3.38
CA SER A 32 -52.08 -49.86 2.36
C SER A 32 -52.58 -49.26 1.05
N ASP A 33 -52.86 -47.96 0.97
CA ASP A 33 -53.67 -47.40 -0.13
C ASP A 33 -52.95 -46.35 -1.01
N ASP A 34 -51.61 -46.23 -0.95
CA ASP A 34 -50.88 -45.35 -1.88
C ASP A 34 -50.70 -46.04 -3.25
N PRO A 35 -51.34 -45.57 -4.33
CA PRO A 35 -51.25 -46.22 -5.65
C PRO A 35 -49.86 -46.15 -6.29
N THR A 36 -48.97 -45.30 -5.74
CA THR A 36 -47.63 -45.04 -6.27
C THR A 36 -46.54 -45.89 -5.59
N PHE A 37 -46.89 -46.65 -4.54
CA PHE A 37 -45.97 -47.53 -3.83
C PHE A 37 -46.55 -48.96 -3.70
N ALA A 38 -45.75 -49.97 -4.05
CA ALA A 38 -46.13 -51.37 -3.88
C ALA A 38 -45.04 -52.15 -3.14
N ARG A 39 -45.46 -53.03 -2.22
CA ARG A 39 -44.57 -53.88 -1.40
C ARG A 39 -44.73 -55.35 -1.77
N GLY A 40 -43.62 -56.10 -1.77
CA GLY A 40 -43.63 -57.56 -1.95
C GLY A 40 -43.98 -57.97 -3.38
N THR A 41 -43.75 -57.09 -4.35
CA THR A 41 -44.00 -57.40 -5.77
C THR A 41 -42.87 -58.27 -6.31
N PRO A 42 -43.14 -59.21 -7.25
CA PRO A 42 -42.09 -59.99 -7.87
C PRO A 42 -41.13 -59.08 -8.66
N VAL A 43 -39.86 -59.49 -8.76
CA VAL A 43 -38.89 -58.82 -9.64
C VAL A 43 -39.42 -58.85 -11.08
N PRO A 44 -39.36 -57.74 -11.85
CA PRO A 44 -39.94 -57.68 -13.18
C PRO A 44 -39.38 -58.76 -14.11
N ALA A 45 -40.26 -59.44 -14.86
CA ALA A 45 -39.88 -60.58 -15.71
C ALA A 45 -38.91 -60.23 -16.86
N TRP A 46 -38.80 -58.95 -17.23
CA TRP A 46 -37.83 -58.48 -18.23
C TRP A 46 -36.39 -58.41 -17.69
N ALA A 47 -36.22 -58.34 -16.37
CA ALA A 47 -34.92 -58.19 -15.76
C ALA A 47 -34.06 -59.45 -15.95
N ALA A 48 -32.78 -59.26 -16.24
CA ALA A 48 -31.81 -60.34 -16.19
C ALA A 48 -31.67 -60.85 -14.74
N PRO A 49 -31.21 -62.10 -14.53
CA PRO A 49 -30.94 -62.62 -13.20
C PRO A 49 -30.10 -61.64 -12.36
N LEU A 50 -30.57 -61.34 -11.14
CA LEU A 50 -29.83 -60.51 -10.19
C LEU A 50 -28.49 -61.16 -9.86
N ALA A 51 -27.47 -60.34 -9.65
CA ALA A 51 -26.14 -60.84 -9.32
C ALA A 51 -26.14 -61.37 -7.90
N ASP A 52 -25.40 -62.46 -7.68
CA ASP A 52 -25.10 -62.89 -6.33
C ASP A 52 -24.20 -61.85 -5.66
N ALA A 53 -24.45 -61.58 -4.38
CA ALA A 53 -23.66 -60.65 -3.60
C ALA A 53 -22.37 -61.33 -3.12
N PRO A 54 -21.19 -60.98 -3.67
CA PRO A 54 -19.91 -61.56 -3.26
C PRO A 54 -19.70 -61.41 -1.75
N ALA A 55 -19.10 -62.40 -1.11
CA ALA A 55 -18.58 -62.21 0.23
C ALA A 55 -17.44 -61.18 0.18
N THR A 56 -17.34 -60.31 1.20
CA THR A 56 -16.25 -59.36 1.33
C THR A 56 -15.28 -59.79 2.42
N LYS A 57 -13.99 -59.57 2.17
CA LYS A 57 -12.93 -59.65 3.20
C LYS A 57 -12.47 -58.26 3.64
N ARG A 58 -13.07 -57.20 3.08
CA ARG A 58 -12.74 -55.82 3.41
C ARG A 58 -13.28 -55.48 4.79
N GLU A 59 -12.44 -54.83 5.58
CA GLU A 59 -12.75 -54.42 6.96
C GLU A 59 -13.23 -52.96 7.04
N ASP A 60 -13.35 -52.27 5.90
CA ASP A 60 -13.85 -50.90 5.83
C ASP A 60 -15.19 -50.73 6.57
N PRO A 61 -15.48 -49.57 7.19
CA PRO A 61 -16.67 -49.38 8.01
C PRO A 61 -17.99 -49.74 7.31
N VAL A 62 -18.05 -49.45 6.00
CA VAL A 62 -19.15 -49.83 5.10
C VAL A 62 -18.55 -50.41 3.82
N VAL A 63 -19.10 -51.53 3.35
CA VAL A 63 -18.73 -52.13 2.06
C VAL A 63 -19.99 -52.39 1.24
N LEU A 64 -20.04 -51.88 0.02
CA LEU A 64 -21.05 -52.25 -0.96
C LEU A 64 -20.67 -53.59 -1.58
N ARG A 65 -21.16 -54.69 -1.00
CA ARG A 65 -20.96 -56.02 -1.58
C ARG A 65 -21.55 -56.11 -2.98
N LEU A 66 -22.70 -55.50 -3.21
CA LEU A 66 -23.33 -55.49 -4.52
C LEU A 66 -23.99 -54.15 -4.82
N SER A 67 -23.69 -53.61 -6.01
CA SER A 67 -24.44 -52.53 -6.65
C SER A 67 -24.87 -52.96 -8.05
N ASP A 68 -26.03 -53.60 -8.15
CA ASP A 68 -26.57 -54.09 -9.43
C ASP A 68 -27.75 -53.22 -9.87
N THR A 69 -27.64 -52.60 -11.04
CA THR A 69 -28.64 -51.71 -11.62
C THR A 69 -29.02 -52.20 -12.99
N GLN A 70 -30.31 -52.40 -13.23
CA GLN A 70 -30.83 -52.77 -14.54
C GLN A 70 -31.85 -51.74 -15.01
N VAL A 71 -31.72 -51.32 -16.26
CA VAL A 71 -32.58 -50.32 -16.89
C VAL A 71 -33.24 -50.93 -18.11
N ARG A 72 -34.56 -50.76 -18.23
CA ARG A 72 -35.30 -50.99 -19.46
C ARG A 72 -35.72 -49.65 -20.05
N VAL A 73 -35.13 -49.28 -21.17
CA VAL A 73 -35.50 -48.10 -21.95
C VAL A 73 -36.74 -48.44 -22.78
N ALA A 74 -37.84 -47.76 -22.48
CA ALA A 74 -39.15 -47.93 -23.10
C ALA A 74 -39.94 -46.61 -22.92
N PRO A 75 -41.10 -46.42 -23.58
CA PRO A 75 -41.94 -45.23 -23.36
C PRO A 75 -42.28 -44.98 -21.88
N THR A 76 -42.30 -46.04 -21.07
CA THR A 76 -42.28 -45.96 -19.61
C THR A 76 -41.04 -46.70 -19.11
N PRO A 77 -39.93 -45.99 -18.83
CA PRO A 77 -38.68 -46.62 -18.44
C PRO A 77 -38.80 -47.24 -17.04
N VAL A 78 -38.04 -48.30 -16.79
CA VAL A 78 -38.00 -48.96 -15.48
C VAL A 78 -36.56 -49.12 -15.04
N VAL A 79 -36.23 -48.65 -13.84
CA VAL A 79 -34.92 -48.80 -13.21
C VAL A 79 -35.05 -49.73 -12.01
N LEU A 80 -34.49 -50.94 -12.13
CA LEU A 80 -34.38 -51.92 -11.06
C LEU A 80 -33.03 -51.78 -10.36
N ARG A 81 -33.02 -51.76 -9.04
CA ARG A 81 -31.82 -51.67 -8.21
C ARG A 81 -31.80 -52.81 -7.19
N SER A 82 -30.71 -53.55 -7.15
CA SER A 82 -30.34 -54.50 -6.08
C SER A 82 -29.09 -53.98 -5.38
N ARG A 83 -29.16 -53.79 -4.07
CA ARG A 83 -28.08 -53.26 -3.24
C ARG A 83 -27.82 -54.19 -2.07
N VAL A 84 -26.56 -54.54 -1.84
CA VAL A 84 -26.12 -55.26 -0.64
C VAL A 84 -25.05 -54.43 0.07
N ILE A 85 -25.40 -53.91 1.24
CA ILE A 85 -24.59 -52.97 2.01
C ILE A 85 -24.19 -53.66 3.32
N GLN A 86 -22.91 -53.94 3.51
CA GLN A 86 -22.38 -54.52 4.75
C GLN A 86 -21.81 -53.42 5.64
N VAL A 87 -22.06 -53.51 6.95
CA VAL A 87 -21.48 -52.59 7.94
C VAL A 87 -20.59 -53.37 8.90
N ASN A 88 -19.33 -52.94 9.01
CA ASN A 88 -18.31 -53.59 9.83
C ASN A 88 -18.00 -52.83 11.13
N GLU A 89 -18.55 -51.63 11.32
CA GLU A 89 -18.31 -50.81 12.51
C GLU A 89 -19.59 -50.25 13.16
N ARG A 90 -19.52 -50.01 14.47
CA ARG A 90 -20.64 -49.47 15.26
C ARG A 90 -21.10 -48.09 14.75
N SER A 91 -20.16 -47.22 14.41
CA SER A 91 -20.39 -45.85 13.94
C SER A 91 -21.28 -45.79 12.69
N SER A 92 -21.27 -46.86 11.88
CA SER A 92 -21.94 -46.93 10.59
C SER A 92 -23.24 -47.75 10.61
N LEU A 93 -23.67 -48.29 11.77
CA LEU A 93 -24.86 -49.14 11.86
C LEU A 93 -26.15 -48.47 11.37
N SER A 94 -26.26 -47.15 11.50
CA SER A 94 -27.41 -46.39 10.99
C SER A 94 -27.59 -46.53 9.47
N ARG A 95 -26.50 -46.79 8.72
CA ARG A 95 -26.51 -46.96 7.26
C ARG A 95 -27.41 -48.10 6.79
N ILE A 96 -27.48 -49.17 7.58
CA ILE A 96 -28.35 -50.33 7.33
C ILE A 96 -29.57 -50.38 8.26
N GLY A 97 -29.54 -49.65 9.37
CA GLY A 97 -30.68 -49.47 10.27
C GLY A 97 -31.80 -48.62 9.65
N GLN A 98 -31.44 -47.67 8.77
CA GLN A 98 -32.37 -46.77 8.11
C GLN A 98 -32.01 -46.64 6.63
N PHE A 99 -32.91 -47.04 5.74
CA PHE A 99 -32.68 -46.98 4.29
C PHE A 99 -33.82 -46.23 3.61
N ALA A 100 -33.50 -45.19 2.83
CA ALA A 100 -34.47 -44.35 2.16
C ALA A 100 -34.47 -44.60 0.65
N ILE A 101 -35.65 -44.74 0.05
CA ILE A 101 -35.82 -44.79 -1.41
C ILE A 101 -36.65 -43.58 -1.85
N ASN A 102 -36.05 -42.67 -2.62
CA ASN A 102 -36.72 -41.48 -3.13
C ASN A 102 -37.33 -41.75 -4.51
N TYR A 103 -38.53 -41.23 -4.75
CA TYR A 103 -39.22 -41.26 -6.04
C TYR A 103 -40.21 -40.09 -6.18
N LEU A 104 -40.66 -39.82 -7.41
CA LEU A 104 -41.58 -38.73 -7.74
C LEU A 104 -42.98 -39.25 -8.06
N PRO A 105 -43.91 -39.34 -7.09
CA PRO A 105 -45.20 -40.03 -7.22
C PRO A 105 -46.12 -39.52 -8.34
N LYS A 106 -45.91 -38.30 -8.87
CA LYS A 106 -46.71 -37.75 -9.98
C LYS A 106 -46.49 -38.49 -11.32
N HIS A 107 -45.31 -39.08 -11.51
CA HIS A 107 -44.96 -39.77 -12.76
C HIS A 107 -44.09 -41.02 -12.54
N GLN A 108 -43.81 -41.37 -11.29
CA GLN A 108 -43.06 -42.57 -10.92
C GLN A 108 -43.86 -43.46 -9.97
N LYS A 109 -43.70 -44.76 -10.13
CA LYS A 109 -44.19 -45.79 -9.22
C LYS A 109 -43.00 -46.55 -8.62
N LEU A 110 -42.99 -46.68 -7.30
CA LEU A 110 -41.98 -47.44 -6.56
C LEU A 110 -42.51 -48.83 -6.22
N SER A 111 -41.78 -49.87 -6.60
CA SER A 111 -42.07 -51.26 -6.25
C SER A 111 -40.93 -51.86 -5.44
N LEU A 112 -41.19 -52.20 -4.17
CA LEU A 112 -40.24 -52.88 -3.30
C LEU A 112 -40.38 -54.40 -3.48
N HIS A 113 -39.31 -55.05 -3.94
CA HIS A 113 -39.29 -56.48 -4.26
C HIS A 113 -38.71 -57.32 -3.12
N LYS A 114 -37.65 -56.83 -2.46
CA LYS A 114 -36.95 -57.57 -1.39
C LYS A 114 -36.31 -56.63 -0.37
N VAL A 115 -36.35 -57.03 0.89
CA VAL A 115 -35.56 -56.49 2.00
C VAL A 115 -35.10 -57.67 2.85
N ALA A 116 -33.80 -57.91 2.99
CA ALA A 116 -33.28 -58.99 3.81
C ALA A 116 -32.01 -58.58 4.55
N ILE A 117 -31.75 -59.22 5.69
CA ILE A 117 -30.48 -59.10 6.42
C ILE A 117 -29.67 -60.37 6.17
N LEU A 118 -28.42 -60.22 5.73
CA LEU A 118 -27.45 -61.30 5.61
C LEU A 118 -26.61 -61.33 6.89
N ARG A 119 -26.70 -62.42 7.65
CA ARG A 119 -26.01 -62.58 8.94
C ARG A 119 -25.43 -63.99 9.05
N GLY A 120 -24.10 -64.11 9.19
CA GLY A 120 -23.46 -65.41 9.41
C GLY A 120 -23.74 -66.47 8.35
N GLY A 121 -24.05 -66.08 7.10
CA GLY A 121 -24.45 -66.99 6.02
C GLY A 121 -25.96 -67.23 5.90
N GLU A 122 -26.76 -66.80 6.88
CA GLU A 122 -28.23 -66.87 6.82
C GLU A 122 -28.83 -65.64 6.12
N VAL A 123 -29.94 -65.84 5.40
CA VAL A 123 -30.73 -64.78 4.76
C VAL A 123 -32.02 -64.59 5.56
N LEU A 124 -32.10 -63.52 6.33
CA LEU A 124 -33.28 -63.16 7.11
C LEU A 124 -34.19 -62.27 6.26
N ASP A 125 -35.22 -62.83 5.64
CA ASP A 125 -36.18 -62.06 4.84
C ASP A 125 -37.04 -61.15 5.76
N ARG A 126 -36.97 -59.85 5.51
CA ARG A 126 -37.73 -58.80 6.21
C ARG A 126 -38.70 -58.09 5.26
N THR A 127 -38.88 -58.57 4.04
CA THR A 127 -39.67 -57.90 3.00
C THR A 127 -41.09 -57.64 3.46
N ALA A 128 -41.74 -58.58 4.14
CA ALA A 128 -43.12 -58.45 4.66
C ALA A 128 -43.20 -57.80 6.06
N THR A 129 -42.10 -57.74 6.81
CA THR A 129 -42.09 -57.27 8.22
C THR A 129 -41.42 -55.92 8.45
N VAL A 130 -40.55 -55.45 7.55
CA VAL A 130 -39.90 -54.13 7.64
C VAL A 130 -40.92 -53.01 7.86
N ASN A 131 -40.63 -52.10 8.77
CA ASN A 131 -41.42 -50.90 9.01
C ASN A 131 -41.09 -49.86 7.95
N ILE A 132 -42.09 -49.48 7.15
CA ILE A 132 -41.95 -48.51 6.06
C ILE A 132 -42.79 -47.28 6.37
N ARG A 133 -42.17 -46.10 6.27
CA ARG A 133 -42.86 -44.81 6.36
C ARG A 133 -42.72 -44.10 5.03
N LEU A 134 -43.85 -43.77 4.40
CA LEU A 134 -43.88 -42.89 3.24
C LEU A 134 -43.87 -41.44 3.76
N LEU A 135 -42.85 -40.68 3.40
CA LEU A 135 -42.63 -39.32 3.86
C LEU A 135 -42.56 -38.38 2.66
N ASP A 136 -43.40 -37.35 2.64
CA ASP A 136 -43.26 -36.24 1.70
C ASP A 136 -42.03 -35.43 2.11
N ARG A 137 -40.95 -35.54 1.32
CA ARG A 137 -39.66 -34.98 1.67
C ARG A 137 -39.34 -33.84 0.73
N GLU A 138 -39.87 -32.67 1.06
CA GLU A 138 -39.61 -31.42 0.34
C GLU A 138 -38.26 -30.82 0.76
N GLN A 139 -37.17 -31.44 0.32
CA GLN A 139 -35.81 -31.05 0.71
C GLN A 139 -35.45 -29.60 0.35
N GLY A 140 -36.15 -29.00 -0.63
CA GLY A 140 -35.95 -27.64 -1.06
C GLY A 140 -36.91 -26.60 -0.47
N LEU A 141 -37.85 -26.99 0.41
CA LEU A 141 -38.94 -26.10 0.83
C LEU A 141 -38.44 -24.85 1.57
N GLU A 142 -37.45 -25.02 2.44
CA GLU A 142 -36.77 -23.93 3.16
C GLU A 142 -36.04 -22.96 2.22
N GLN A 143 -35.79 -23.38 0.98
CA GLN A 143 -35.19 -22.59 -0.09
C GLN A 143 -36.24 -22.12 -1.11
N GLY A 144 -37.53 -22.25 -0.78
CA GLY A 144 -38.63 -21.87 -1.65
C GLY A 144 -38.84 -22.81 -2.85
N MET A 145 -38.39 -24.06 -2.77
CA MET A 145 -38.54 -25.06 -3.84
C MET A 145 -39.43 -26.22 -3.39
N TYR A 146 -40.54 -26.39 -4.10
CA TYR A 146 -41.48 -27.50 -3.91
C TYR A 146 -41.36 -28.49 -5.07
N GLY A 147 -40.80 -29.66 -4.80
CA GLY A 147 -40.42 -30.66 -5.80
C GLY A 147 -41.39 -31.84 -5.89
N GLY A 148 -42.20 -32.07 -4.85
CA GLY A 148 -43.16 -33.19 -4.82
C GLY A 148 -42.48 -34.56 -4.69
N ALA A 149 -41.30 -34.62 -4.06
CA ALA A 149 -40.56 -35.86 -3.87
C ALA A 149 -41.05 -36.62 -2.62
N ARG A 150 -41.17 -37.94 -2.75
CA ARG A 150 -41.58 -38.84 -1.65
C ARG A 150 -40.46 -39.84 -1.36
N SER A 151 -40.26 -40.13 -0.08
CA SER A 151 -39.28 -41.11 0.41
C SER A 151 -40.01 -42.29 1.05
N ALA A 152 -39.75 -43.50 0.58
CA ALA A 152 -40.05 -44.71 1.33
C ALA A 152 -38.90 -44.97 2.31
N GLN A 153 -39.12 -44.62 3.58
CA GLN A 153 -38.18 -44.80 4.67
C GLN A 153 -38.35 -46.20 5.29
N LEU A 154 -37.40 -47.08 5.03
CA LEU A 154 -37.32 -48.41 5.60
C LEU A 154 -36.55 -48.32 6.93
N LEU A 155 -37.15 -48.83 8.01
CA LEU A 155 -36.57 -48.89 9.35
C LEU A 155 -36.34 -50.38 9.69
N MET A 156 -35.08 -50.76 9.88
CA MET A 156 -34.70 -52.13 10.24
C MET A 156 -34.61 -52.30 11.76
N ASP A 157 -35.21 -53.37 12.27
CA ASP A 157 -35.04 -53.82 13.64
C ASP A 157 -33.87 -54.81 13.74
N ASP A 158 -33.17 -54.82 14.88
CA ASP A 158 -32.07 -55.77 15.19
C ASP A 158 -30.96 -55.82 14.13
N VAL A 159 -30.45 -54.68 13.66
CA VAL A 159 -29.19 -54.65 12.86
C VAL A 159 -27.96 -54.68 13.77
N ARG A 160 -26.93 -55.42 13.37
CA ARG A 160 -25.70 -55.67 14.14
C ARG A 160 -24.46 -55.46 13.28
N ILE A 161 -23.31 -55.33 13.94
CA ILE A 161 -22.01 -55.26 13.26
C ILE A 161 -21.77 -56.58 12.51
N GLY A 162 -21.34 -56.49 11.26
CA GLY A 162 -21.14 -57.61 10.35
C GLY A 162 -22.38 -57.98 9.52
N ASP A 163 -23.55 -57.41 9.81
CA ASP A 163 -24.74 -57.62 8.98
C ASP A 163 -24.61 -56.91 7.63
N ALA A 164 -25.22 -57.50 6.59
CA ALA A 164 -25.44 -56.81 5.32
C ALA A 164 -26.93 -56.68 4.98
N LEU A 165 -27.37 -55.46 4.65
CA LEU A 165 -28.72 -55.19 4.19
C LEU A 165 -28.80 -55.43 2.68
N TRP A 166 -29.70 -56.33 2.25
CA TRP A 166 -30.04 -56.56 0.86
C TRP A 166 -31.41 -55.96 0.52
N VAL A 167 -31.41 -54.89 -0.29
CA VAL A 167 -32.64 -54.25 -0.77
C VAL A 167 -32.75 -54.41 -2.29
N VAL A 168 -33.93 -54.80 -2.77
CA VAL A 168 -34.26 -54.85 -4.20
C VAL A 168 -35.55 -54.08 -4.44
N TYR A 169 -35.51 -53.10 -5.35
CA TYR A 169 -36.66 -52.27 -5.70
C TYR A 169 -36.58 -51.79 -7.15
N SER A 170 -37.72 -51.45 -7.75
CA SER A 170 -37.77 -50.78 -9.05
C SER A 170 -38.54 -49.47 -8.97
N VAL A 171 -38.09 -48.51 -9.78
CA VAL A 171 -38.80 -47.25 -10.04
C VAL A 171 -39.21 -47.26 -11.51
N GLU A 172 -40.51 -47.20 -11.76
CA GLU A 172 -41.12 -47.18 -13.09
C GLU A 172 -41.64 -45.78 -13.39
N GLY A 173 -41.31 -45.26 -14.58
CA GLY A 173 -41.75 -43.95 -15.06
C GLY A 173 -40.68 -42.87 -15.02
N GLU A 174 -40.90 -41.83 -15.81
CA GLU A 174 -40.03 -40.67 -15.97
C GLU A 174 -40.91 -39.42 -16.19
N ASN A 175 -40.32 -38.24 -16.05
CA ASN A 175 -41.03 -37.01 -16.29
C ASN A 175 -41.46 -36.92 -17.77
N PRO A 176 -42.77 -36.75 -18.07
CA PRO A 176 -43.27 -36.72 -19.44
C PRO A 176 -42.68 -35.59 -20.30
N VAL A 177 -42.05 -34.58 -19.69
CA VAL A 177 -41.38 -33.47 -20.40
C VAL A 177 -40.25 -33.94 -21.34
N PHE A 178 -39.67 -35.12 -21.10
CA PHE A 178 -38.65 -35.72 -21.95
C PHE A 178 -39.25 -36.57 -23.10
N GLY A 179 -40.57 -36.82 -23.10
CA GLY A 179 -41.22 -37.67 -24.09
C GLY A 179 -40.61 -39.07 -24.12
N ASN A 180 -40.09 -39.50 -25.29
CA ASN A 180 -39.41 -40.78 -25.47
C ASN A 180 -37.87 -40.66 -25.40
N ALA A 181 -37.33 -39.51 -25.00
CA ALA A 181 -35.90 -39.22 -24.98
C ALA A 181 -35.27 -39.53 -23.60
N TRP A 182 -35.23 -40.81 -23.23
CA TRP A 182 -34.63 -41.25 -21.97
C TRP A 182 -33.12 -41.00 -21.96
N SER A 183 -32.63 -40.33 -20.91
CA SER A 183 -31.19 -40.15 -20.62
C SER A 183 -30.89 -40.69 -19.23
N GLY A 184 -29.64 -41.06 -18.95
CA GLY A 184 -29.30 -41.55 -17.62
C GLY A 184 -27.82 -41.56 -17.32
N GLU A 185 -27.49 -41.29 -16.06
CA GLU A 185 -26.13 -41.26 -15.54
C GLU A 185 -25.99 -42.24 -14.37
N PHE A 186 -25.00 -43.12 -14.45
CA PHE A 186 -24.77 -44.16 -13.46
C PHE A 186 -23.32 -44.15 -13.02
N SER A 187 -23.07 -43.80 -11.76
CA SER A 187 -21.76 -43.93 -11.15
C SER A 187 -21.34 -45.39 -11.09
N LEU A 188 -20.09 -45.65 -11.47
CA LEU A 188 -19.45 -46.96 -11.34
C LEU A 188 -18.47 -47.01 -10.15
N GLU A 189 -18.39 -45.94 -9.38
CA GLU A 189 -17.57 -45.80 -8.17
C GLU A 189 -18.35 -45.03 -7.10
N SER A 190 -17.91 -45.11 -5.85
CA SER A 190 -18.48 -44.41 -4.70
C SER A 190 -17.41 -44.04 -3.67
N ASP A 191 -17.82 -43.31 -2.65
CA ASP A 191 -17.05 -43.05 -1.42
C ASP A 191 -16.94 -44.29 -0.50
N GLU A 192 -17.73 -45.33 -0.76
CA GLU A 192 -17.62 -46.66 -0.14
C GLU A 192 -16.96 -47.65 -1.14
N PRO A 193 -16.14 -48.62 -0.67
CA PRO A 193 -15.61 -49.69 -1.51
C PRO A 193 -16.72 -50.62 -2.03
N ILE A 194 -16.58 -51.11 -3.27
CA ILE A 194 -17.57 -51.96 -3.93
C ILE A 194 -16.94 -53.29 -4.39
N GLU A 195 -17.49 -54.43 -3.97
CA GLU A 195 -17.00 -55.75 -4.42
C GLU A 195 -17.44 -56.07 -5.85
N LEU A 196 -18.70 -55.78 -6.18
CA LEU A 196 -19.26 -55.96 -7.53
C LEU A 196 -20.23 -54.82 -7.83
N ILE A 197 -19.92 -54.06 -8.89
CA ILE A 197 -20.85 -53.15 -9.52
C ILE A 197 -21.21 -53.65 -10.90
N ARG A 198 -22.51 -53.65 -11.20
CA ARG A 198 -23.04 -54.07 -12.48
C ARG A 198 -24.14 -53.11 -12.94
N LEU A 199 -24.01 -52.63 -14.16
CA LEU A 199 -24.99 -51.79 -14.82
C LEU A 199 -25.41 -52.47 -16.12
N THR A 200 -26.69 -52.80 -16.23
CA THR A 200 -27.26 -53.38 -17.44
C THR A 200 -28.31 -52.43 -18.02
N VAL A 201 -28.11 -51.95 -19.24
CA VAL A 201 -29.07 -51.10 -19.95
C VAL A 201 -29.61 -51.85 -21.14
N THR A 202 -30.93 -52.03 -21.23
CA THR A 202 -31.60 -52.70 -22.33
C THR A 202 -32.47 -51.70 -23.09
N HIS A 203 -32.26 -51.54 -24.39
CA HIS A 203 -32.92 -50.53 -25.22
C HIS A 203 -33.32 -51.07 -26.60
N PRO A 204 -34.33 -50.49 -27.30
CA PRO A 204 -34.75 -50.94 -28.63
C PRO A 204 -33.67 -50.69 -29.69
N LYS A 205 -33.35 -51.70 -30.52
CA LYS A 205 -32.31 -51.57 -31.56
C LYS A 205 -32.57 -50.49 -32.61
N ASP A 206 -33.83 -50.19 -32.88
CA ASP A 206 -34.28 -49.18 -33.83
C ASP A 206 -34.26 -47.76 -33.26
N LYS A 207 -33.89 -47.60 -31.98
CA LYS A 207 -33.74 -46.31 -31.31
C LYS A 207 -32.26 -46.09 -30.98
N PRO A 208 -31.62 -45.01 -31.46
CA PRO A 208 -30.24 -44.74 -31.09
C PRO A 208 -30.13 -44.39 -29.61
N LEU A 209 -29.17 -45.01 -28.93
CA LEU A 209 -28.78 -44.69 -27.57
C LEU A 209 -27.25 -44.57 -27.51
N TYR A 210 -26.77 -43.33 -27.40
CA TYR A 210 -25.35 -43.03 -27.28
C TYR A 210 -24.93 -43.17 -25.82
N TRP A 211 -23.70 -43.62 -25.59
CA TRP A 211 -23.15 -43.70 -24.24
C TRP A 211 -21.68 -43.27 -24.20
N ARG A 212 -21.24 -42.81 -23.03
CA ARG A 212 -19.88 -42.32 -22.80
C ARG A 212 -19.47 -42.58 -21.35
N GLN A 213 -18.20 -42.96 -21.16
CA GLN A 213 -17.56 -42.92 -19.86
C GLN A 213 -17.15 -41.49 -19.51
N LEU A 214 -17.57 -41.02 -18.33
CA LEU A 214 -17.16 -39.77 -17.71
C LEU A 214 -16.24 -40.08 -16.51
N GLY A 215 -15.44 -39.09 -16.10
CA GLY A 215 -14.52 -39.17 -14.97
C GLY A 215 -13.12 -38.69 -15.35
N ASP A 216 -12.55 -37.80 -14.54
CA ASP A 216 -11.24 -37.19 -14.78
C ASP A 216 -10.10 -37.90 -14.01
N PHE A 217 -10.42 -38.62 -12.93
CA PHE A 217 -9.43 -39.23 -12.04
C PHE A 217 -8.87 -40.56 -12.58
N ARG A 218 -9.65 -41.64 -12.54
CA ARG A 218 -9.26 -42.93 -13.15
C ARG A 218 -9.68 -42.95 -14.61
N LYS A 219 -8.75 -43.30 -15.50
CA LYS A 219 -8.95 -43.20 -16.96
C LYS A 219 -9.05 -44.55 -17.66
N ASP A 220 -8.98 -45.65 -16.92
CA ASP A 220 -9.11 -46.99 -17.50
C ASP A 220 -10.46 -47.13 -18.20
N GLU A 221 -10.41 -47.62 -19.45
CA GLU A 221 -11.58 -47.75 -20.32
C GLU A 221 -12.47 -48.90 -19.86
N ILE A 222 -13.76 -48.63 -19.70
CA ILE A 222 -14.77 -49.62 -19.32
C ILE A 222 -15.59 -49.97 -20.57
N LYS A 223 -15.42 -51.20 -21.05
CA LYS A 223 -16.15 -51.71 -22.22
C LYS A 223 -17.36 -52.53 -21.78
N PRO A 224 -18.56 -52.29 -22.34
CA PRO A 224 -19.70 -53.13 -22.06
C PRO A 224 -19.61 -54.47 -22.80
N GLU A 225 -20.13 -55.51 -22.19
CA GLU A 225 -20.61 -56.67 -22.94
C GLU A 225 -21.89 -56.27 -23.68
N VAL A 226 -21.97 -56.57 -24.97
CA VAL A 226 -23.11 -56.23 -25.82
C VAL A 226 -23.77 -57.50 -26.33
N ASP A 227 -25.06 -57.66 -26.05
CA ASP A 227 -25.86 -58.79 -26.54
C ASP A 227 -27.28 -58.36 -26.97
N THR A 228 -28.05 -59.29 -27.53
CA THR A 228 -29.39 -59.01 -28.07
C THR A 228 -30.42 -59.94 -27.46
N VAL A 229 -31.55 -59.37 -27.03
CA VAL A 229 -32.71 -60.11 -26.52
C VAL A 229 -33.95 -59.67 -27.32
N GLY A 230 -34.36 -60.48 -28.30
CA GLY A 230 -35.44 -60.11 -29.22
C GLY A 230 -35.06 -58.89 -30.09
N ASN A 231 -35.90 -57.84 -30.11
CA ASN A 231 -35.61 -56.56 -30.78
C ASN A 231 -34.86 -55.56 -29.88
N GLN A 232 -34.36 -55.99 -28.73
CA GLN A 232 -33.64 -55.12 -27.80
C GLN A 232 -32.16 -55.44 -27.79
N GLU A 233 -31.34 -54.40 -27.70
CA GLU A 233 -29.90 -54.49 -27.43
C GLU A 233 -29.67 -54.27 -25.93
N ARG A 234 -28.74 -55.04 -25.37
CA ARG A 234 -28.38 -55.00 -23.96
C ARG A 234 -26.90 -54.69 -23.81
N LEU A 235 -26.60 -53.65 -23.05
CA LEU A 235 -25.26 -53.19 -22.70
C LEU A 235 -25.02 -53.51 -21.22
N ARG A 236 -23.98 -54.28 -20.90
CA ARG A 236 -23.63 -54.65 -19.53
C ARG A 236 -22.22 -54.19 -19.18
N PHE A 237 -22.13 -53.28 -18.22
CA PHE A 237 -20.88 -52.83 -17.61
C PHE A 237 -20.71 -53.53 -16.27
N GLU A 238 -19.54 -54.13 -16.03
CA GLU A 238 -19.23 -54.82 -14.77
C GLU A 238 -17.83 -54.45 -14.30
N LEU A 239 -17.70 -54.10 -13.01
CA LEU A 239 -16.40 -53.95 -12.34
C LEU A 239 -16.41 -54.73 -11.03
N ARG A 240 -15.23 -55.23 -10.64
CA ARG A 240 -15.02 -55.99 -9.41
C ARG A 240 -13.90 -55.39 -8.59
N GLY A 241 -14.02 -55.45 -7.28
CA GLY A 241 -13.01 -54.93 -6.35
C GLY A 241 -12.72 -53.44 -6.55
N VAL A 242 -13.77 -52.64 -6.71
CA VAL A 242 -13.65 -51.19 -6.92
C VAL A 242 -13.32 -50.51 -5.60
N ASP A 243 -12.18 -49.85 -5.55
CA ASP A 243 -11.77 -49.08 -4.39
C ASP A 243 -12.53 -47.76 -4.30
N ALA A 244 -12.81 -47.36 -3.04
CA ALA A 244 -13.46 -46.11 -2.71
C ALA A 244 -12.71 -44.91 -3.31
N VAL A 245 -13.48 -43.89 -3.69
CA VAL A 245 -12.95 -42.58 -4.08
C VAL A 245 -13.13 -41.65 -2.89
N GLU A 246 -12.02 -41.27 -2.25
CA GLU A 246 -12.05 -40.34 -1.11
C GLU A 246 -12.71 -39.02 -1.50
N SER A 247 -13.57 -38.47 -0.63
CA SER A 247 -14.08 -37.11 -0.80
C SER A 247 -13.03 -36.10 -0.32
N GLU A 248 -12.83 -35.03 -1.08
CA GLU A 248 -11.96 -33.92 -0.69
C GLU A 248 -12.75 -32.60 -0.71
N ALA A 249 -12.44 -31.69 0.22
CA ALA A 249 -13.09 -30.37 0.26
C ALA A 249 -12.64 -29.49 -0.91
N ALA A 250 -13.55 -28.67 -1.46
CA ALA A 250 -13.25 -27.69 -2.51
C ALA A 250 -12.62 -28.29 -3.78
N ILE A 251 -13.16 -29.42 -4.27
CA ILE A 251 -12.82 -29.92 -5.62
C ILE A 251 -13.33 -28.91 -6.66
N SER A 252 -12.54 -28.65 -7.71
CA SER A 252 -12.96 -27.82 -8.84
C SER A 252 -14.29 -28.32 -9.41
N SER A 253 -15.25 -27.42 -9.62
CA SER A 253 -16.60 -27.80 -10.04
C SER A 253 -16.69 -28.38 -11.46
N ASP A 254 -15.64 -28.22 -12.24
CA ASP A 254 -15.48 -28.81 -13.57
C ASP A 254 -14.74 -30.15 -13.56
N TYR A 255 -14.27 -30.62 -12.41
CA TYR A 255 -13.57 -31.90 -12.25
C TYR A 255 -14.52 -32.99 -11.76
N LEU A 256 -14.60 -34.10 -12.49
CA LEU A 256 -15.47 -35.23 -12.18
C LEU A 256 -14.64 -36.36 -11.52
N PRO A 257 -14.59 -36.47 -10.18
CA PRO A 257 -13.71 -37.42 -9.49
C PRO A 257 -14.17 -38.88 -9.63
N ILE A 258 -15.48 -39.11 -9.81
CA ILE A 258 -16.10 -40.43 -9.88
C ILE A 258 -16.32 -40.81 -11.35
N ARG A 259 -15.95 -42.04 -11.73
CA ARG A 259 -16.31 -42.57 -13.04
C ARG A 259 -17.80 -42.85 -13.14
N MET A 260 -18.40 -42.44 -14.25
CA MET A 260 -19.81 -42.65 -14.55
C MET A 260 -19.99 -43.12 -15.99
N ILE A 261 -21.04 -43.89 -16.26
CA ILE A 261 -21.52 -44.11 -17.63
C ILE A 261 -22.74 -43.23 -17.83
N GLN A 262 -22.65 -42.36 -18.83
CA GLN A 262 -23.76 -41.53 -19.28
C GLN A 262 -24.38 -42.14 -20.53
N PHE A 263 -25.71 -42.06 -20.63
CA PHE A 263 -26.52 -42.41 -21.78
C PHE A 263 -27.34 -41.21 -22.24
N SER A 264 -27.46 -41.03 -23.56
CA SER A 264 -28.28 -40.00 -24.16
C SER A 264 -28.87 -40.46 -25.50
N PRO A 265 -30.11 -40.08 -25.84
CA PRO A 265 -30.70 -40.35 -27.15
C PRO A 265 -30.31 -39.29 -28.19
N TYR A 266 -29.67 -38.19 -27.78
CA TYR A 266 -29.32 -37.07 -28.64
C TYR A 266 -27.95 -37.28 -29.30
N ALA A 267 -27.89 -37.12 -30.62
CA ALA A 267 -26.63 -37.20 -31.38
C ALA A 267 -25.77 -35.92 -31.24
N ASP A 268 -26.40 -34.77 -31.06
CA ASP A 268 -25.78 -33.45 -31.02
C ASP A 268 -26.59 -32.48 -30.13
N TRP A 269 -26.03 -31.28 -29.91
CA TRP A 269 -26.68 -30.22 -29.14
C TRP A 269 -27.88 -29.60 -29.87
N HIS A 270 -27.99 -29.78 -31.19
CA HIS A 270 -29.14 -29.32 -31.96
C HIS A 270 -30.42 -30.06 -31.56
N GLY A 271 -30.34 -31.39 -31.38
CA GLY A 271 -31.47 -32.18 -30.87
C GLY A 271 -31.93 -31.74 -29.47
N VAL A 272 -30.99 -31.40 -28.58
CA VAL A 272 -31.31 -30.89 -27.24
C VAL A 272 -31.93 -29.49 -27.31
N ALA A 273 -31.39 -28.61 -28.16
CA ALA A 273 -31.95 -27.28 -28.38
C ALA A 273 -33.36 -27.32 -28.97
N ALA A 274 -33.62 -28.24 -29.90
CA ALA A 274 -34.95 -28.46 -30.46
C ALA A 274 -35.95 -28.89 -29.37
N TRP A 275 -35.55 -29.81 -28.48
CA TRP A 275 -36.34 -30.17 -27.29
C TRP A 275 -36.59 -28.95 -26.39
N ALA A 276 -35.54 -28.22 -26.01
CA ALA A 276 -35.64 -27.05 -25.15
C ALA A 276 -36.56 -25.99 -25.75
N ASN A 277 -36.49 -25.75 -27.06
CA ASN A 277 -37.34 -24.81 -27.78
C ASN A 277 -38.84 -25.17 -27.71
N THR A 278 -39.19 -26.45 -27.53
CA THR A 278 -40.59 -26.86 -27.28
C THR A 278 -41.08 -26.48 -25.87
N LEU A 279 -40.18 -26.21 -24.94
CA LEU A 279 -40.52 -25.83 -23.56
C LEU A 279 -40.93 -24.38 -23.44
N PHE A 280 -40.35 -23.49 -24.27
CA PHE A 280 -40.56 -22.05 -24.27
C PHE A 280 -41.39 -21.64 -25.51
N PRO A 281 -42.74 -21.79 -25.48
CA PRO A 281 -43.58 -21.41 -26.61
C PRO A 281 -43.49 -19.90 -26.90
N GLN A 282 -44.03 -19.46 -28.04
CA GLN A 282 -44.19 -18.02 -28.26
C GLN A 282 -45.27 -17.47 -27.31
N PRO A 283 -44.97 -16.42 -26.52
CA PRO A 283 -45.91 -15.89 -25.55
C PRO A 283 -47.06 -15.16 -26.26
N SER A 284 -48.30 -15.41 -25.80
CA SER A 284 -49.45 -14.60 -26.21
C SER A 284 -49.32 -13.17 -25.67
N ARG A 285 -49.75 -12.16 -26.44
CA ARG A 285 -49.82 -10.78 -25.94
C ARG A 285 -50.80 -10.69 -24.76
N SER A 286 -50.41 -9.95 -23.72
CA SER A 286 -51.23 -9.62 -22.55
C SER A 286 -51.30 -8.09 -22.39
N PRO A 287 -52.49 -7.51 -22.14
CA PRO A 287 -52.63 -6.08 -21.88
C PRO A 287 -51.81 -5.58 -20.68
N GLU A 288 -51.65 -6.41 -19.65
CA GLU A 288 -50.88 -6.10 -18.45
C GLU A 288 -49.39 -6.04 -18.75
N LEU A 289 -48.89 -6.98 -19.57
CA LEU A 289 -47.50 -7.00 -19.99
C LEU A 289 -47.17 -5.82 -20.93
N ASP A 290 -48.06 -5.51 -21.88
CA ASP A 290 -47.91 -4.36 -22.78
C ASP A 290 -47.83 -3.04 -21.98
N LYS A 291 -48.67 -2.88 -20.94
CA LYS A 291 -48.62 -1.72 -20.04
C LYS A 291 -47.31 -1.64 -19.28
N LEU A 292 -46.80 -2.75 -18.76
CA LEU A 292 -45.53 -2.79 -18.05
C LEU A 292 -44.35 -2.45 -18.97
N VAL A 293 -44.29 -3.06 -20.15
CA VAL A 293 -43.24 -2.80 -21.15
C VAL A 293 -43.25 -1.33 -21.61
N ALA A 294 -44.43 -0.70 -21.72
CA ALA A 294 -44.53 0.72 -22.03
C ALA A 294 -43.89 1.62 -20.96
N THR A 295 -43.76 1.16 -19.71
CA THR A 295 -43.05 1.91 -18.67
C THR A 295 -41.53 1.91 -18.91
N PHE A 296 -40.98 0.77 -19.33
CA PHE A 296 -39.55 0.64 -19.61
C PHE A 296 -39.14 1.43 -20.84
N ARG A 297 -39.99 1.50 -21.88
CA ARG A 297 -39.76 2.31 -23.10
C ARG A 297 -39.48 3.79 -22.86
N LYS A 298 -39.80 4.32 -21.67
CA LYS A 298 -39.52 5.71 -21.29
C LYS A 298 -38.03 5.96 -21.04
N GLN A 299 -37.23 4.91 -20.82
CA GLN A 299 -35.78 5.02 -20.64
C GLN A 299 -35.09 5.40 -21.95
N PRO A 300 -34.02 6.22 -21.90
CA PRO A 300 -33.48 6.92 -23.07
C PRO A 300 -32.73 6.03 -24.06
N THR A 301 -32.21 4.88 -23.62
CA THR A 301 -31.41 3.96 -24.44
C THR A 301 -31.92 2.53 -24.33
N LEU A 302 -31.67 1.68 -25.33
CA LEU A 302 -32.05 0.26 -25.27
C LEU A 302 -31.40 -0.46 -24.07
N GLU A 303 -30.16 -0.11 -23.73
CA GLU A 303 -29.50 -0.65 -22.54
C GLU A 303 -30.19 -0.22 -21.24
N ALA A 304 -30.61 1.05 -21.12
CA ALA A 304 -31.35 1.52 -19.95
C ALA A 304 -32.73 0.84 -19.85
N GLN A 305 -33.41 0.64 -20.98
CA GLN A 305 -34.68 -0.12 -21.05
C GLN A 305 -34.48 -1.57 -20.59
N ALA A 306 -33.42 -2.25 -21.09
CA ALA A 306 -33.10 -3.62 -20.72
C ALA A 306 -32.71 -3.75 -19.24
N SER A 307 -31.90 -2.82 -18.73
CA SER A 307 -31.42 -2.78 -17.35
C SER A 307 -32.58 -2.60 -16.38
N GLU A 308 -33.54 -1.74 -16.72
CA GLU A 308 -34.75 -1.51 -15.93
C GLU A 308 -35.70 -2.71 -15.96
N ALA A 309 -35.89 -3.34 -17.12
CA ALA A 309 -36.70 -4.55 -17.24
C ALA A 309 -36.12 -5.71 -16.40
N LEU A 310 -34.79 -5.91 -16.48
CA LEU A 310 -34.08 -6.91 -15.67
C LEU A 310 -34.21 -6.60 -14.18
N ARG A 311 -33.94 -5.37 -13.76
CA ARG A 311 -34.07 -4.93 -12.36
C ARG A 311 -35.48 -5.17 -11.84
N TRP A 312 -36.50 -4.83 -12.63
CA TRP A 312 -37.90 -5.06 -12.27
C TRP A 312 -38.17 -6.56 -12.05
N VAL A 313 -37.70 -7.46 -12.92
CA VAL A 313 -37.89 -8.91 -12.70
C VAL A 313 -37.16 -9.40 -11.45
N GLN A 314 -35.96 -8.88 -11.18
CA GLN A 314 -35.16 -9.25 -10.01
C GLN A 314 -35.84 -8.82 -8.71
N ASP A 315 -36.36 -7.59 -8.66
CA ASP A 315 -36.94 -6.98 -7.46
C ASP A 315 -38.43 -7.37 -7.24
N GLU A 316 -39.24 -7.46 -8.30
CA GLU A 316 -40.72 -7.56 -8.21
C GLU A 316 -41.26 -8.99 -8.37
N ILE A 317 -40.42 -9.95 -8.79
CA ILE A 317 -40.79 -11.36 -8.91
C ILE A 317 -39.98 -12.15 -7.88
N ARG A 318 -40.66 -12.70 -6.88
CA ARG A 318 -40.01 -13.51 -5.84
C ARG A 318 -39.57 -14.86 -6.38
N TYR A 319 -38.41 -15.35 -5.95
CA TYR A 319 -37.99 -16.70 -6.30
C TYR A 319 -38.82 -17.73 -5.52
N PHE A 320 -39.60 -18.53 -6.23
CA PHE A 320 -40.33 -19.67 -5.66
C PHE A 320 -40.55 -20.71 -6.77
N SER A 321 -40.02 -21.91 -6.59
CA SER A 321 -40.11 -22.99 -7.58
C SER A 321 -41.21 -23.98 -7.22
N VAL A 322 -42.13 -24.21 -8.15
CA VAL A 322 -43.13 -25.29 -8.09
C VAL A 322 -42.81 -26.33 -9.17
N SER A 323 -41.81 -27.15 -8.90
CA SER A 323 -41.19 -28.07 -9.85
C SER A 323 -41.85 -29.46 -9.89
N ILE A 324 -43.18 -29.51 -10.02
CA ILE A 324 -43.92 -30.79 -9.99
C ILE A 324 -44.32 -31.25 -11.40
N GLY A 325 -43.77 -32.37 -11.85
CA GLY A 325 -44.03 -32.91 -13.20
C GLY A 325 -43.37 -32.05 -14.27
N GLU A 326 -44.06 -31.75 -15.38
CA GLU A 326 -43.45 -30.96 -16.47
C GLU A 326 -42.96 -29.57 -16.04
N ASN A 327 -43.60 -28.96 -15.04
CA ASN A 327 -43.22 -27.65 -14.48
C ASN A 327 -41.83 -27.63 -13.83
N SER A 328 -41.16 -28.77 -13.67
CA SER A 328 -39.74 -28.79 -13.33
C SER A 328 -38.86 -28.19 -14.44
N HIS A 329 -39.25 -28.34 -15.71
CA HIS A 329 -38.48 -27.89 -16.88
C HIS A 329 -39.23 -26.88 -17.75
N ARG A 330 -40.55 -27.01 -17.88
CA ARG A 330 -41.40 -26.10 -18.65
C ARG A 330 -41.75 -24.87 -17.79
N PRO A 331 -41.48 -23.64 -18.24
CA PRO A 331 -41.82 -22.43 -17.51
C PRO A 331 -43.34 -22.17 -17.53
N GLN A 332 -43.82 -21.45 -16.53
CA GLN A 332 -45.14 -20.83 -16.53
C GLN A 332 -45.21 -19.71 -17.57
N ALA A 333 -46.42 -19.44 -18.07
CA ALA A 333 -46.63 -18.35 -19.03
C ALA A 333 -46.29 -16.98 -18.38
N PRO A 334 -45.71 -16.01 -19.14
CA PRO A 334 -45.24 -14.74 -18.56
C PRO A 334 -46.32 -13.92 -17.85
N ASP A 335 -47.56 -13.95 -18.36
CA ASP A 335 -48.73 -13.31 -17.77
C ASP A 335 -49.15 -13.94 -16.43
N VAL A 336 -48.97 -15.26 -16.29
CA VAL A 336 -49.19 -15.97 -15.03
C VAL A 336 -48.13 -15.58 -13.99
N VAL A 337 -46.85 -15.53 -14.39
CA VAL A 337 -45.74 -15.09 -13.52
C VAL A 337 -45.96 -13.64 -13.07
N LEU A 338 -46.34 -12.76 -14.00
CA LEU A 338 -46.68 -11.36 -13.73
C LEU A 338 -47.85 -11.23 -12.74
N LYS A 339 -48.88 -12.07 -12.88
CA LYS A 339 -50.05 -12.06 -11.99
C LYS A 339 -49.70 -12.55 -10.58
N HIS A 340 -48.92 -13.60 -10.45
CA HIS A 340 -48.63 -14.23 -9.16
C HIS A 340 -47.45 -13.59 -8.41
N ARG A 341 -46.57 -12.86 -9.10
CA ARG A 341 -45.37 -12.20 -8.53
C ARG A 341 -44.38 -13.16 -7.89
N TYR A 342 -44.32 -14.39 -8.40
CA TYR A 342 -43.26 -15.34 -8.10
C TYR A 342 -43.01 -16.28 -9.29
N GLY A 343 -41.81 -16.85 -9.33
CA GLY A 343 -41.38 -17.85 -10.31
C GLY A 343 -39.92 -18.25 -10.09
N ASP A 344 -39.50 -19.36 -10.66
CA ASP A 344 -38.10 -19.80 -10.59
C ASP A 344 -37.26 -19.34 -11.79
N CYS A 345 -36.06 -19.91 -11.98
CA CYS A 345 -35.11 -19.44 -12.98
C CYS A 345 -35.64 -19.45 -14.42
N LYS A 346 -36.38 -20.49 -14.80
CA LYS A 346 -36.98 -20.60 -16.14
C LYS A 346 -38.17 -19.65 -16.30
N ASP A 347 -38.99 -19.49 -15.26
CA ASP A 347 -40.14 -18.58 -15.27
C ASP A 347 -39.69 -17.12 -15.42
N LYS A 348 -38.72 -16.71 -14.60
CA LYS A 348 -38.14 -15.37 -14.62
C LYS A 348 -37.41 -15.08 -15.94
N SER A 349 -36.64 -16.03 -16.45
CA SER A 349 -35.94 -15.90 -17.74
C SER A 349 -36.90 -15.79 -18.91
N TYR A 350 -38.00 -16.54 -18.89
CA TYR A 350 -39.02 -16.48 -19.93
C TYR A 350 -39.81 -15.16 -19.89
N LEU A 351 -40.18 -14.68 -18.69
CA LEU A 351 -40.80 -13.36 -18.51
C LEU A 351 -39.89 -12.23 -19.01
N LEU A 352 -38.63 -12.20 -18.58
CA LEU A 352 -37.67 -11.19 -19.01
C LEU A 352 -37.46 -11.21 -20.53
N THR A 353 -37.22 -12.39 -21.09
CA THR A 353 -37.04 -12.55 -22.55
C THR A 353 -38.25 -12.04 -23.33
N THR A 354 -39.46 -12.30 -22.83
CA THR A 354 -40.69 -11.79 -23.46
C THR A 354 -40.73 -10.27 -23.48
N MET A 355 -40.42 -9.62 -22.35
CA MET A 355 -40.41 -8.16 -22.25
C MET A 355 -39.33 -7.52 -23.13
N LEU A 356 -38.12 -8.08 -23.15
CA LEU A 356 -37.02 -7.59 -23.98
C LEU A 356 -37.34 -7.69 -25.48
N ASN A 357 -37.89 -8.82 -25.93
CA ASN A 357 -38.30 -8.96 -27.33
C ASN A 357 -39.42 -7.97 -27.71
N GLN A 358 -40.36 -7.67 -26.80
CA GLN A 358 -41.37 -6.62 -27.02
C GLN A 358 -40.79 -5.20 -27.06
N LEU A 359 -39.64 -4.97 -26.41
CA LEU A 359 -38.87 -3.72 -26.52
C LEU A 359 -38.07 -3.63 -27.83
N GLY A 360 -38.03 -4.69 -28.65
CA GLY A 360 -37.22 -4.76 -29.86
C GLY A 360 -35.77 -5.20 -29.60
N ILE A 361 -35.49 -5.73 -28.40
CA ILE A 361 -34.16 -6.22 -28.01
C ILE A 361 -34.16 -7.74 -28.19
N ALA A 362 -33.30 -8.24 -29.08
CA ALA A 362 -33.22 -9.67 -29.36
C ALA A 362 -32.74 -10.42 -28.11
N ALA A 363 -33.64 -11.22 -27.52
CA ALA A 363 -33.37 -11.98 -26.31
C ALA A 363 -33.82 -13.45 -26.43
N ARG A 364 -33.08 -14.34 -25.78
CA ARG A 364 -33.35 -15.80 -25.72
C ARG A 364 -33.03 -16.36 -24.33
N PRO A 365 -33.81 -17.33 -23.82
CA PRO A 365 -33.39 -18.10 -22.66
C PRO A 365 -32.14 -18.92 -22.97
N VAL A 366 -31.33 -19.18 -21.95
CA VAL A 366 -30.15 -20.04 -22.04
C VAL A 366 -30.17 -20.99 -20.86
N LEU A 367 -30.10 -22.30 -21.15
CA LEU A 367 -29.96 -23.32 -20.13
C LEU A 367 -28.48 -23.48 -19.76
N VAL A 368 -28.17 -23.47 -18.47
CA VAL A 368 -26.81 -23.54 -17.95
C VAL A 368 -26.74 -24.52 -16.78
N ASN A 369 -25.52 -24.97 -16.46
CA ASN A 369 -25.25 -25.69 -15.23
C ASN A 369 -24.59 -24.74 -14.23
N ALA A 370 -25.32 -24.25 -13.23
CA ALA A 370 -24.81 -23.30 -12.25
C ALA A 370 -23.80 -23.93 -11.27
N GLN A 371 -23.91 -25.24 -11.00
CA GLN A 371 -23.00 -25.94 -10.08
C GLN A 371 -21.67 -26.29 -10.72
N GLY A 372 -21.66 -26.65 -12.00
CA GLY A 372 -20.49 -26.98 -12.82
C GLY A 372 -20.59 -26.33 -14.21
N PRO A 373 -20.34 -25.02 -14.34
CA PRO A 373 -20.59 -24.26 -15.59
C PRO A 373 -19.86 -24.77 -16.83
N LYS A 374 -18.72 -25.46 -16.64
CA LYS A 374 -17.90 -26.03 -17.73
C LYS A 374 -18.26 -27.48 -18.05
N VAL A 375 -18.99 -28.17 -17.17
CA VAL A 375 -19.34 -29.59 -17.32
C VAL A 375 -20.14 -29.89 -18.59
N PRO A 376 -21.05 -29.03 -19.07
CA PRO A 376 -21.74 -29.25 -20.35
C PRO A 376 -20.79 -29.53 -21.53
N GLY A 377 -19.55 -29.03 -21.52
CA GLY A 377 -18.55 -29.31 -22.56
C GLY A 377 -17.91 -30.70 -22.49
N LYS A 378 -18.09 -31.43 -21.36
CA LYS A 378 -17.49 -32.75 -21.12
C LYS A 378 -18.46 -33.91 -21.32
N VAL A 379 -19.77 -33.63 -21.30
CA VAL A 379 -20.84 -34.63 -21.37
C VAL A 379 -21.34 -34.86 -22.79
N LEU A 380 -22.08 -35.94 -23.00
CA LEU A 380 -22.90 -36.11 -24.21
C LEU A 380 -23.99 -35.02 -24.23
N PRO A 381 -24.43 -34.58 -25.42
CA PRO A 381 -25.62 -33.74 -25.54
C PRO A 381 -26.78 -34.35 -24.79
N THR A 382 -27.33 -33.64 -23.80
CA THR A 382 -28.39 -34.17 -22.94
C THR A 382 -29.23 -33.05 -22.34
N ALA A 383 -30.48 -33.34 -22.05
CA ALA A 383 -31.44 -32.44 -21.41
C ALA A 383 -31.27 -32.35 -19.89
N THR A 384 -30.63 -33.34 -19.26
CA THR A 384 -30.63 -33.55 -17.80
C THR A 384 -29.55 -32.79 -17.04
N TRP A 385 -28.58 -32.17 -17.73
CA TRP A 385 -27.42 -31.51 -17.12
C TRP A 385 -27.55 -30.00 -16.96
N PHE A 386 -28.72 -29.43 -17.21
CA PHE A 386 -28.98 -28.01 -16.96
C PHE A 386 -29.84 -27.87 -15.71
N ASP A 387 -29.30 -27.21 -14.68
CA ASP A 387 -29.97 -26.98 -13.40
C ASP A 387 -30.41 -25.52 -13.19
N HIS A 388 -30.10 -24.63 -14.16
CA HIS A 388 -30.43 -23.21 -14.10
C HIS A 388 -30.73 -22.61 -15.48
N ALA A 389 -31.45 -21.49 -15.49
CA ALA A 389 -31.80 -20.76 -16.72
C ALA A 389 -31.52 -19.26 -16.57
N ILE A 390 -30.89 -18.68 -17.60
CA ILE A 390 -30.51 -17.27 -17.69
C ILE A 390 -30.98 -16.68 -19.04
N VAL A 391 -30.64 -15.42 -19.34
CA VAL A 391 -31.03 -14.76 -20.60
C VAL A 391 -29.81 -14.28 -21.36
N ARG A 392 -29.74 -14.61 -22.65
CA ARG A 392 -28.86 -13.98 -23.64
C ARG A 392 -29.62 -12.82 -24.28
N LEU A 393 -29.02 -11.65 -24.35
CA LEU A 393 -29.56 -10.51 -25.10
C LEU A 393 -28.48 -9.83 -25.95
N GLU A 394 -28.92 -9.09 -26.96
CA GLU A 394 -28.04 -8.33 -27.85
C GLU A 394 -28.35 -6.83 -27.78
N LEU A 395 -27.33 -6.02 -27.45
CA LEU A 395 -27.39 -4.56 -27.37
C LEU A 395 -26.23 -3.99 -28.18
N ASP A 396 -26.52 -3.07 -29.11
CA ASP A 396 -25.52 -2.39 -29.95
C ASP A 396 -24.50 -3.36 -30.61
N GLY A 397 -24.98 -4.52 -31.07
CA GLY A 397 -24.17 -5.57 -31.70
C GLY A 397 -23.29 -6.37 -30.74
N LYS A 398 -23.44 -6.18 -29.42
CA LYS A 398 -22.74 -6.94 -28.37
C LYS A 398 -23.69 -7.89 -27.67
N VAL A 399 -23.18 -9.07 -27.34
CA VAL A 399 -23.94 -10.12 -26.64
C VAL A 399 -23.68 -10.01 -25.14
N TYR A 400 -24.76 -10.03 -24.35
CA TYR A 400 -24.73 -10.05 -22.89
C TYR A 400 -25.50 -11.25 -22.36
N PHE A 401 -25.06 -11.75 -21.21
CA PHE A 401 -25.75 -12.79 -20.44
C PHE A 401 -26.14 -12.20 -19.09
N VAL A 402 -27.43 -12.29 -18.75
CA VAL A 402 -27.99 -11.74 -17.51
C VAL A 402 -28.80 -12.79 -16.77
N ASP A 403 -28.79 -12.72 -15.45
CA ASP A 403 -29.48 -13.67 -14.59
C ASP A 403 -30.60 -12.97 -13.81
N PRO A 404 -31.88 -13.17 -14.19
CA PRO A 404 -33.02 -12.53 -13.51
C PRO A 404 -33.31 -13.12 -12.12
N THR A 405 -32.59 -14.16 -11.69
CA THR A 405 -32.69 -14.74 -10.35
C THR A 405 -31.74 -14.11 -9.35
N ARG A 406 -30.70 -13.40 -9.82
CA ARG A 406 -29.85 -12.59 -8.95
C ARG A 406 -30.66 -11.43 -8.36
N SER A 407 -30.32 -11.05 -7.14
CA SER A 407 -30.95 -9.96 -6.43
C SER A 407 -29.97 -8.79 -6.27
N SER A 408 -30.51 -7.59 -6.11
CA SER A 408 -29.77 -6.34 -5.80
C SER A 408 -28.67 -5.94 -6.79
N GLU A 409 -28.68 -6.51 -8.00
CA GLU A 409 -27.88 -6.01 -9.13
C GLU A 409 -28.39 -4.64 -9.57
N ARG A 410 -27.46 -3.70 -9.72
CA ARG A 410 -27.73 -2.33 -10.15
C ARG A 410 -26.78 -1.93 -11.30
N GLY A 411 -27.06 -0.77 -11.89
CA GLY A 411 -26.26 -0.22 -12.99
C GLY A 411 -26.61 -0.80 -14.36
N PRO A 412 -25.99 -0.23 -15.41
CA PRO A 412 -26.19 -0.67 -16.79
C PRO A 412 -25.65 -2.08 -17.01
N ILE A 413 -26.31 -2.88 -17.85
CA ILE A 413 -25.93 -4.27 -18.15
C ILE A 413 -24.46 -4.42 -18.54
N SER A 414 -23.90 -3.45 -19.29
CA SER A 414 -22.49 -3.44 -19.69
C SER A 414 -21.48 -3.36 -18.55
N GLN A 415 -21.89 -2.90 -17.37
CA GLN A 415 -21.05 -2.77 -16.18
C GLN A 415 -21.39 -3.82 -15.10
N ARG A 416 -22.35 -4.71 -15.37
CA ARG A 416 -22.76 -5.74 -14.40
C ARG A 416 -21.74 -6.89 -14.32
N PRO A 417 -21.67 -7.60 -13.17
CA PRO A 417 -20.79 -8.74 -13.02
C PRO A 417 -21.20 -9.87 -13.98
N VAL A 418 -20.20 -10.52 -14.57
CA VAL A 418 -20.42 -11.67 -15.44
C VAL A 418 -21.20 -12.78 -14.73
N VAL A 419 -22.16 -13.36 -15.45
CA VAL A 419 -22.90 -14.54 -15.00
C VAL A 419 -22.09 -15.79 -15.33
N LEU A 420 -21.82 -16.64 -14.34
CA LEU A 420 -21.14 -17.95 -14.48
C LEU A 420 -19.92 -17.90 -15.41
N PRO A 421 -18.83 -17.20 -15.00
CA PRO A 421 -17.69 -16.93 -15.86
C PRO A 421 -17.05 -18.21 -16.40
N ASP A 422 -16.61 -18.16 -17.66
CA ASP A 422 -16.06 -19.29 -18.44
C ASP A 422 -17.00 -20.49 -18.60
N GLY A 423 -18.30 -20.33 -18.29
CA GLY A 423 -19.29 -21.37 -18.43
C GLY A 423 -19.69 -21.66 -19.88
N LEU A 424 -20.50 -22.70 -20.06
CA LEU A 424 -21.14 -23.08 -21.31
C LEU A 424 -22.65 -23.14 -21.12
N GLY A 425 -23.40 -22.59 -22.08
CA GLY A 425 -24.86 -22.57 -22.05
C GLY A 425 -25.50 -22.98 -23.36
N LEU A 426 -26.66 -23.63 -23.29
CA LEU A 426 -27.47 -23.97 -24.45
C LEU A 426 -28.47 -22.85 -24.72
N VAL A 427 -28.28 -22.10 -25.80
CA VAL A 427 -29.25 -21.08 -26.23
C VAL A 427 -30.51 -21.78 -26.70
N VAL A 428 -31.65 -21.44 -26.11
CA VAL A 428 -32.96 -22.01 -26.45
C VAL A 428 -33.45 -21.38 -27.75
N ASP A 429 -33.03 -21.97 -28.87
CA ASP A 429 -33.44 -21.60 -30.22
C ASP A 429 -33.33 -22.83 -31.12
N GLY A 430 -34.29 -23.01 -32.03
CA GLY A 430 -34.31 -24.13 -32.96
C GLY A 430 -33.12 -24.17 -33.92
N ALA A 431 -32.39 -23.08 -34.11
CA ALA A 431 -31.20 -23.02 -34.95
C ALA A 431 -29.88 -23.30 -34.19
N THR A 432 -29.91 -23.45 -32.87
CA THR A 432 -28.72 -23.71 -32.05
C THR A 432 -28.11 -25.08 -32.43
N THR A 433 -26.80 -25.12 -32.68
CA THR A 433 -26.06 -26.35 -33.03
C THR A 433 -24.95 -26.70 -32.05
N ALA A 434 -24.56 -25.76 -31.18
CA ALA A 434 -23.50 -25.92 -30.20
C ALA A 434 -23.78 -25.09 -28.92
N LEU A 435 -23.09 -25.42 -27.84
CA LEU A 435 -23.10 -24.62 -26.62
C LEU A 435 -22.43 -23.27 -26.86
N ALA A 436 -23.03 -22.21 -26.32
CA ALA A 436 -22.47 -20.87 -26.34
C ALA A 436 -21.51 -20.66 -25.15
N PRO A 437 -20.31 -20.12 -25.36
CA PRO A 437 -19.42 -19.74 -24.27
C PRO A 437 -19.93 -18.49 -23.55
N LEU A 438 -19.88 -18.52 -22.23
CA LEU A 438 -20.11 -17.36 -21.37
C LEU A 438 -18.77 -16.60 -21.20
N PRO A 439 -18.81 -15.26 -21.03
CA PRO A 439 -17.58 -14.47 -20.97
C PRO A 439 -16.73 -14.82 -19.72
N PRO A 440 -15.40 -14.59 -19.76
CA PRO A 440 -14.53 -14.72 -18.59
C PRO A 440 -14.76 -13.60 -17.58
N GLU A 441 -14.45 -13.83 -16.30
CA GLU A 441 -14.39 -12.77 -15.29
C GLU A 441 -13.12 -11.92 -15.50
N ARG A 442 -13.26 -10.59 -15.45
CA ARG A 442 -12.12 -9.65 -15.51
C ARG A 442 -12.10 -8.82 -14.23
N LEU A 443 -11.06 -9.00 -13.43
CA LEU A 443 -10.88 -8.34 -12.13
C LEU A 443 -9.86 -7.20 -12.23
N GLU A 444 -10.06 -6.28 -13.18
CA GLU A 444 -9.12 -5.17 -13.41
C GLU A 444 -9.08 -4.17 -12.24
N GLN A 445 -10.22 -3.99 -11.54
CA GLN A 445 -10.32 -3.11 -10.37
C GLN A 445 -10.62 -3.89 -9.10
N PRO A 446 -10.23 -3.38 -7.92
CA PRO A 446 -10.57 -4.00 -6.64
C PRO A 446 -12.08 -4.10 -6.47
N THR A 447 -12.59 -5.32 -6.30
CA THR A 447 -14.01 -5.57 -6.02
C THR A 447 -14.37 -5.28 -4.57
N PHE A 448 -13.37 -5.21 -3.70
CA PHE A 448 -13.48 -4.80 -2.31
C PHE A 448 -12.26 -3.95 -1.93
N ASP A 449 -12.47 -2.73 -1.45
CA ASP A 449 -11.42 -1.77 -1.11
C ASP A 449 -11.70 -1.19 0.28
N VAL A 450 -10.74 -1.28 1.18
CA VAL A 450 -10.87 -0.79 2.55
C VAL A 450 -9.80 0.27 2.81
N THR A 451 -10.23 1.38 3.41
CA THR A 451 -9.35 2.47 3.83
C THR A 451 -9.57 2.76 5.30
N GLU A 452 -8.51 2.63 6.09
CA GLU A 452 -8.46 2.97 7.50
C GLU A 452 -7.56 4.19 7.71
N LYS A 453 -8.05 5.16 8.47
CA LYS A 453 -7.26 6.30 8.92
C LYS A 453 -7.32 6.39 10.43
N ILE A 454 -6.18 6.14 11.07
CA ILE A 454 -6.01 6.22 12.51
C ILE A 454 -5.35 7.55 12.85
N SER A 455 -5.88 8.26 13.84
CA SER A 455 -5.28 9.49 14.36
C SER A 455 -5.12 9.41 15.87
N VAL A 456 -3.91 9.70 16.36
CA VAL A 456 -3.54 9.62 17.79
C VAL A 456 -2.90 10.92 18.23
N VAL A 457 -3.32 11.43 19.41
CA VAL A 457 -2.90 12.75 19.90
C VAL A 457 -1.70 12.66 20.88
N ALA A 458 -1.54 11.53 21.56
CA ALA A 458 -0.44 11.26 22.49
C ALA A 458 -0.06 9.78 22.43
N MET A 459 1.21 9.45 22.75
CA MET A 459 1.74 8.09 22.68
C MET A 459 1.09 7.10 23.65
N ASP A 460 0.41 7.60 24.68
CA ASP A 460 -0.32 6.83 25.70
C ASP A 460 -1.82 7.19 25.76
N GLY A 461 -2.30 7.99 24.82
CA GLY A 461 -3.66 8.52 24.81
C GLY A 461 -4.65 7.76 23.90
N PRO A 462 -5.93 8.19 23.90
CA PRO A 462 -6.92 7.66 22.98
C PRO A 462 -6.63 8.10 21.53
N GLY A 463 -7.20 7.37 20.58
CA GLY A 463 -7.17 7.70 19.17
C GLY A 463 -8.54 7.63 18.52
N LYS A 464 -8.57 7.91 17.23
CA LYS A 464 -9.76 7.78 16.38
C LYS A 464 -9.43 6.94 15.16
N LEU A 465 -10.42 6.21 14.65
CA LEU A 465 -10.34 5.48 13.39
C LEU A 465 -11.49 5.88 12.49
N ASP A 466 -11.17 6.40 11.31
CA ASP A 466 -12.10 6.56 10.19
C ASP A 466 -11.93 5.34 9.26
N LEU A 467 -12.98 4.52 9.16
CA LEU A 467 -13.03 3.33 8.31
C LEU A 467 -13.96 3.60 7.12
N THR A 468 -13.49 3.32 5.91
CA THR A 468 -14.29 3.30 4.69
C THR A 468 -14.10 1.98 3.97
N GLU A 469 -15.19 1.22 3.83
CA GLU A 469 -15.24 0.00 3.04
C GLU A 469 -16.01 0.30 1.75
N THR A 470 -15.44 -0.04 0.60
CA THR A 470 -16.04 0.12 -0.72
C THR A 470 -16.20 -1.23 -1.39
N TYR A 471 -17.45 -1.62 -1.58
CA TYR A 471 -17.86 -2.83 -2.27
C TYR A 471 -18.22 -2.50 -3.72
N ARG A 472 -17.77 -3.31 -4.67
CA ARG A 472 -18.09 -3.16 -6.11
C ARG A 472 -18.63 -4.45 -6.69
N ALA A 473 -19.35 -4.35 -7.80
CA ALA A 473 -19.80 -5.52 -8.57
C ALA A 473 -20.61 -6.49 -7.67
N ARG A 474 -20.26 -7.78 -7.65
CA ARG A 474 -20.96 -8.80 -6.84
C ARG A 474 -20.94 -8.51 -5.34
N TRP A 475 -19.89 -7.83 -4.85
CA TRP A 475 -19.75 -7.45 -3.46
C TRP A 475 -20.67 -6.27 -3.09
N ALA A 476 -20.92 -5.34 -4.03
CA ALA A 476 -21.88 -4.26 -3.81
C ALA A 476 -23.30 -4.82 -3.66
N ASN A 477 -23.66 -5.80 -4.48
CA ASN A 477 -24.95 -6.48 -4.38
C ASN A 477 -25.11 -7.16 -3.02
N TRP A 478 -24.08 -7.88 -2.57
CA TRP A 478 -24.08 -8.50 -1.25
C TRP A 478 -24.25 -7.45 -0.13
N ALA A 479 -23.49 -6.35 -0.17
CA ALA A 479 -23.57 -5.32 0.86
C ALA A 479 -24.97 -4.69 0.94
N ARG A 480 -25.61 -4.42 -0.22
CA ARG A 480 -26.99 -3.93 -0.26
C ARG A 480 -27.96 -4.88 0.45
N GLU A 481 -27.86 -6.18 0.19
CA GLU A 481 -28.75 -7.18 0.78
C GLU A 481 -28.48 -7.37 2.27
N HIS A 482 -27.20 -7.48 2.62
CA HIS A 482 -26.75 -7.73 3.97
C HIS A 482 -27.18 -6.59 4.90
N TYR A 483 -26.79 -5.35 4.61
CA TYR A 483 -27.10 -4.21 5.49
C TYR A 483 -28.59 -3.82 5.48
N ALA A 484 -29.33 -4.12 4.40
CA ALA A 484 -30.79 -3.94 4.41
C ALA A 484 -31.51 -4.97 5.31
N GLY A 485 -30.90 -6.14 5.53
CA GLY A 485 -31.46 -7.21 6.36
C GLY A 485 -31.20 -7.06 7.86
N LEU A 486 -30.28 -6.17 8.28
CA LEU A 486 -29.91 -5.99 9.68
C LEU A 486 -30.73 -4.90 10.36
N SER A 487 -31.09 -5.11 11.62
CA SER A 487 -31.56 -4.03 12.50
C SER A 487 -30.42 -3.06 12.86
N GLU A 488 -30.74 -1.84 13.33
CA GLU A 488 -29.73 -0.87 13.81
C GLU A 488 -28.84 -1.46 14.91
N ARG A 489 -29.40 -2.34 15.76
CA ARG A 489 -28.65 -3.03 16.83
C ARG A 489 -27.70 -4.09 16.27
N GLU A 490 -28.16 -4.91 15.33
CA GLU A 490 -27.33 -5.94 14.70
C GLU A 490 -26.21 -5.31 13.89
N THR A 491 -26.53 -4.28 13.10
CA THR A 491 -25.54 -3.49 12.35
C THR A 491 -24.45 -2.93 13.28
N ARG A 492 -24.85 -2.32 14.41
CA ARG A 492 -23.91 -1.82 15.41
C ARG A 492 -23.01 -2.93 15.98
N ASN A 493 -23.60 -4.05 16.36
CA ASN A 493 -22.85 -5.17 16.95
C ASN A 493 -21.84 -5.76 15.97
N GLU A 494 -22.22 -5.93 14.71
CA GLU A 494 -21.34 -6.44 13.66
C GLU A 494 -20.16 -5.48 13.42
N LEU A 495 -20.42 -4.19 13.24
CA LEU A 495 -19.39 -3.18 13.00
C LEU A 495 -18.40 -3.02 14.17
N ILE A 496 -18.82 -3.27 15.42
CA ILE A 496 -17.94 -3.25 16.59
C ILE A 496 -17.15 -4.57 16.70
N ALA A 497 -17.78 -5.72 16.44
CA ALA A 497 -17.15 -7.03 16.55
C ALA A 497 -15.92 -7.17 15.64
N LEU A 498 -15.90 -6.48 14.49
CA LEU A 498 -14.76 -6.43 13.59
C LEU A 498 -13.50 -5.86 14.25
N LEU A 499 -13.66 -4.84 15.12
CA LEU A 499 -12.55 -4.16 15.79
C LEU A 499 -12.25 -4.68 17.18
N ASP A 500 -13.17 -5.37 17.86
CA ASP A 500 -13.00 -5.74 19.28
C ASP A 500 -11.73 -6.56 19.55
N LYS A 501 -11.34 -7.45 18.63
CA LYS A 501 -10.09 -8.22 18.72
C LYS A 501 -8.84 -7.33 18.58
N GLN A 502 -8.92 -6.31 17.73
CA GLN A 502 -7.77 -5.46 17.36
C GLN A 502 -7.61 -4.26 18.31
N TYR A 503 -8.73 -3.65 18.70
CA TYR A 503 -8.79 -2.52 19.62
C TYR A 503 -9.85 -2.78 20.70
N PRO A 504 -9.51 -3.55 21.75
CA PRO A 504 -10.45 -3.88 22.81
C PRO A 504 -11.07 -2.62 23.44
N GLY A 505 -12.41 -2.59 23.49
CA GLY A 505 -13.17 -1.45 24.01
C GLY A 505 -13.41 -0.31 23.01
N ALA A 506 -13.10 -0.48 21.72
CA ALA A 506 -13.47 0.48 20.69
C ALA A 506 -14.99 0.73 20.66
N THR A 507 -15.39 1.99 20.48
CA THR A 507 -16.79 2.39 20.41
C THR A 507 -17.09 3.19 19.16
N LEU A 508 -18.28 3.04 18.59
CA LEU A 508 -18.72 3.87 17.46
C LEU A 508 -18.81 5.34 17.87
N ASN A 509 -18.18 6.20 17.09
CA ASN A 509 -18.30 7.65 17.17
C ASN A 509 -19.33 8.12 16.13
N GLY A 510 -20.57 8.36 16.56
CA GLY A 510 -21.67 8.73 15.67
C GLY A 510 -22.37 7.54 15.01
N LYS A 511 -23.21 7.82 14.00
CA LYS A 511 -23.95 6.80 13.26
C LYS A 511 -23.18 6.38 12.00
N PRO A 512 -23.06 5.07 11.70
CA PRO A 512 -22.52 4.60 10.43
C PRO A 512 -23.27 5.20 9.24
N ARG A 513 -22.54 5.54 8.18
CA ARG A 513 -23.10 6.08 6.94
C ARG A 513 -22.96 5.05 5.83
N PHE A 514 -24.07 4.76 5.17
CA PHE A 514 -24.14 3.86 4.02
C PHE A 514 -24.39 4.67 2.75
N VAL A 515 -23.59 4.46 1.72
CA VAL A 515 -23.71 5.17 0.44
C VAL A 515 -23.87 4.13 -0.67
N ASP A 516 -25.05 4.05 -1.25
CA ASP A 516 -25.30 3.19 -2.40
C ASP A 516 -25.29 4.02 -3.68
N ASP A 517 -24.30 3.78 -4.55
CA ASP A 517 -24.31 4.24 -5.93
C ASP A 517 -24.76 3.08 -6.81
N ALA A 518 -26.08 3.06 -7.04
CA ALA A 518 -26.72 2.05 -7.87
C ALA A 518 -26.27 2.15 -9.34
N GLU A 519 -25.92 3.33 -9.86
CA GLU A 519 -25.55 3.49 -11.26
C GLU A 519 -24.16 2.91 -11.54
N ALA A 520 -23.18 3.24 -10.69
CA ALA A 520 -21.83 2.70 -10.76
C ALA A 520 -21.70 1.27 -10.19
N ASN A 521 -22.80 0.71 -9.66
CA ASN A 521 -22.84 -0.54 -8.94
C ASN A 521 -21.79 -0.64 -7.81
N THR A 522 -21.76 0.38 -6.96
CA THR A 522 -20.88 0.45 -5.79
C THR A 522 -21.67 0.71 -4.51
N TYR A 523 -21.15 0.23 -3.38
CA TYR A 523 -21.74 0.43 -2.07
C TYR A 523 -20.63 0.75 -1.07
N GLN A 524 -20.78 1.80 -0.26
CA GLN A 524 -19.79 2.19 0.73
C GLN A 524 -20.36 2.15 2.15
N VAL A 525 -19.56 1.66 3.08
CA VAL A 525 -19.80 1.69 4.51
C VAL A 525 -18.75 2.60 5.13
N ILE A 526 -19.18 3.67 5.79
CA ILE A 526 -18.30 4.71 6.34
C ILE A 526 -18.60 4.84 7.83
N VAL A 527 -17.59 4.58 8.65
CA VAL A 527 -17.74 4.43 10.10
C VAL A 527 -16.61 5.15 10.80
N GLN A 528 -16.91 5.79 11.93
CA GLN A 528 -15.91 6.42 12.79
C GLN A 528 -15.93 5.72 14.15
N TYR A 529 -14.76 5.53 14.74
CA TYR A 529 -14.59 4.88 16.03
C TYR A 529 -13.70 5.72 16.95
N ASP A 530 -14.04 5.71 18.23
CA ASP A 530 -13.12 6.13 19.30
C ASP A 530 -12.36 4.89 19.77
N LEU A 531 -11.03 4.98 19.74
CA LEU A 531 -10.11 3.93 20.16
C LEU A 531 -9.56 4.30 21.55
N PRO A 532 -9.86 3.54 22.62
CA PRO A 532 -9.44 3.90 23.98
C PRO A 532 -7.92 3.92 24.15
N LYS A 533 -7.23 2.93 23.58
CA LYS A 533 -5.77 2.78 23.69
C LYS A 533 -5.19 2.04 22.47
N PRO A 534 -5.08 2.72 21.31
CA PRO A 534 -4.58 2.09 20.08
C PRO A 534 -3.07 1.80 20.10
N ILE A 535 -2.30 2.52 20.92
CA ILE A 535 -0.84 2.35 21.05
C ILE A 535 -0.51 1.48 22.26
N THR A 536 0.34 0.48 22.03
CA THR A 536 0.97 -0.33 23.06
C THR A 536 2.46 -0.02 23.13
N LYS A 537 3.09 -0.09 24.32
CA LYS A 537 4.55 0.07 24.48
C LYS A 537 5.12 -1.17 25.17
N LYS A 538 6.16 -1.77 24.59
CA LYS A 538 6.92 -2.89 25.17
C LYS A 538 8.38 -2.80 24.74
N ASP A 539 9.32 -3.00 25.67
CA ASP A 539 10.77 -3.01 25.40
C ASP A 539 11.27 -1.79 24.58
N ASP A 540 10.84 -0.59 24.97
CA ASP A 540 11.12 0.69 24.29
C ASP A 540 10.66 0.76 22.81
N VAL A 541 9.66 -0.05 22.46
CA VAL A 541 9.00 -0.03 21.15
C VAL A 541 7.51 0.27 21.33
N TYR A 542 7.05 1.32 20.65
CA TYR A 542 5.64 1.62 20.45
C TYR A 542 5.08 0.77 19.32
N SER A 543 3.86 0.27 19.48
CA SER A 543 3.17 -0.48 18.44
C SER A 543 1.69 -0.17 18.30
N ILE A 544 1.24 -0.15 17.05
CA ILE A 544 -0.19 -0.15 16.68
C ILE A 544 -0.43 -1.40 15.83
N ASP A 545 -1.37 -2.23 16.25
CA ASP A 545 -1.76 -3.44 15.53
C ASP A 545 -2.70 -3.08 14.38
N TYR A 546 -2.45 -3.64 13.21
CA TYR A 546 -3.38 -3.55 12.09
C TYR A 546 -3.79 -4.92 11.59
N ASP A 547 -4.99 -5.00 11.05
CA ASP A 547 -5.53 -6.26 10.55
C ASP A 547 -5.95 -6.11 9.09
N THR A 548 -5.18 -6.76 8.21
CA THR A 548 -5.49 -6.78 6.77
C THR A 548 -6.51 -7.87 6.42
N LYS A 549 -7.43 -8.23 7.34
CA LYS A 549 -8.53 -9.22 7.18
C LYS A 549 -9.32 -9.15 5.88
N VAL A 550 -9.34 -7.99 5.23
CA VAL A 550 -9.83 -7.78 3.86
C VAL A 550 -9.16 -8.75 2.86
N VAL A 551 -7.91 -9.14 3.14
CA VAL A 551 -7.06 -10.08 2.41
C VAL A 551 -6.97 -11.43 3.13
N ALA A 552 -6.81 -11.44 4.46
CA ALA A 552 -6.61 -12.66 5.23
C ALA A 552 -7.86 -13.58 5.22
N GLY A 553 -7.71 -14.82 4.74
CA GLY A 553 -8.77 -15.82 4.69
C GLY A 553 -9.50 -15.94 3.33
N THR A 554 -9.17 -15.08 2.36
CA THR A 554 -9.67 -15.19 0.98
C THR A 554 -9.04 -16.38 0.22
N LEU A 555 -7.77 -16.68 0.50
CA LEU A 555 -7.08 -17.86 -0.02
C LEU A 555 -7.39 -19.08 0.85
N GLN A 556 -8.49 -19.77 0.53
CA GLN A 556 -8.92 -20.95 1.29
C GLN A 556 -8.13 -22.20 0.90
N VAL A 557 -6.96 -22.38 1.51
CA VAL A 557 -6.20 -23.61 1.34
C VAL A 557 -6.61 -24.65 2.40
N PRO A 558 -7.07 -25.86 2.00
CA PRO A 558 -7.46 -26.91 2.94
C PRO A 558 -6.30 -27.42 3.80
N GLY A 559 -6.60 -27.96 4.99
CA GLY A 559 -5.59 -28.52 5.89
C GLY A 559 -4.86 -29.76 5.32
N LYS A 560 -5.56 -30.60 4.55
CA LYS A 560 -4.95 -31.71 3.78
C LYS A 560 -4.43 -31.14 2.45
N VAL A 561 -3.10 -31.01 2.34
CA VAL A 561 -2.43 -30.43 1.16
C VAL A 561 -2.02 -31.47 0.11
N THR A 562 -1.76 -32.72 0.54
CA THR A 562 -1.57 -33.84 -0.38
C THR A 562 -2.94 -34.32 -0.82
N ARG A 563 -3.22 -34.15 -2.11
CA ARG A 563 -4.56 -34.29 -2.67
C ARG A 563 -4.54 -35.04 -3.99
N ASN A 564 -5.66 -35.69 -4.29
CA ASN A 564 -5.87 -36.38 -5.56
C ASN A 564 -6.52 -35.48 -6.61
N PHE A 565 -7.26 -34.45 -6.19
CA PHE A 565 -8.07 -33.62 -7.09
C PHE A 565 -7.65 -32.15 -7.09
N PRO A 566 -7.89 -31.43 -8.21
CA PRO A 566 -7.66 -29.99 -8.28
C PRO A 566 -8.47 -29.23 -7.22
N LEU A 567 -7.86 -28.21 -6.65
CA LEU A 567 -8.47 -27.31 -5.67
C LEU A 567 -9.19 -26.16 -6.40
N ALA A 568 -10.45 -25.93 -6.06
CA ALA A 568 -11.20 -24.76 -6.49
C ALA A 568 -10.76 -23.51 -5.70
N LEU A 569 -10.54 -22.41 -6.40
CA LEU A 569 -10.34 -21.08 -5.82
C LEU A 569 -11.44 -20.13 -6.30
N ALA A 570 -11.68 -19.08 -5.52
CA ALA A 570 -12.54 -17.98 -5.92
C ALA A 570 -11.65 -16.82 -6.40
N PRO A 571 -11.68 -16.45 -7.70
CA PRO A 571 -10.98 -15.27 -8.17
C PRO A 571 -11.46 -14.03 -7.43
N THR A 572 -10.53 -13.21 -6.95
CA THR A 572 -10.79 -11.98 -6.18
C THR A 572 -9.71 -10.94 -6.44
N HIS A 573 -10.05 -9.67 -6.28
CA HIS A 573 -9.10 -8.56 -6.29
C HIS A 573 -9.49 -7.58 -5.20
N HIS A 574 -8.73 -7.55 -4.11
CA HIS A 574 -9.00 -6.75 -2.92
C HIS A 574 -7.86 -5.77 -2.66
N ARG A 575 -8.19 -4.63 -2.05
CA ARG A 575 -7.22 -3.60 -1.68
C ARG A 575 -7.45 -3.12 -0.25
N TYR A 576 -6.37 -2.91 0.49
CA TYR A 576 -6.38 -2.34 1.84
C TYR A 576 -5.42 -1.16 1.91
N ARG A 577 -5.87 -0.04 2.46
CA ARG A 577 -5.07 1.16 2.73
C ARG A 577 -5.18 1.49 4.20
N LEU A 578 -4.04 1.71 4.85
CA LEU A 578 -3.98 2.19 6.22
C LEU A 578 -3.11 3.45 6.27
N GLN A 579 -3.64 4.49 6.88
CA GLN A 579 -2.92 5.69 7.24
C GLN A 579 -2.93 5.83 8.76
N ILE A 580 -1.78 6.06 9.37
CA ILE A 580 -1.65 6.37 10.80
C ILE A 580 -1.03 7.76 10.91
N ASP A 581 -1.76 8.69 11.49
CA ASP A 581 -1.28 10.00 11.93
C ASP A 581 -0.85 9.88 13.39
N TRP A 582 0.46 9.73 13.62
CA TRP A 582 1.11 9.68 14.93
C TRP A 582 1.10 11.04 15.63
N PRO A 583 1.29 11.07 16.97
CA PRO A 583 1.38 12.33 17.71
C PRO A 583 2.56 13.19 17.22
N GLY A 584 2.50 14.50 17.45
CA GLY A 584 3.48 15.46 16.90
C GLY A 584 4.91 15.36 17.46
N ASP A 585 5.15 14.55 18.50
CA ASP A 585 6.51 14.15 18.91
C ASP A 585 7.10 13.05 18.05
N MET A 586 6.30 12.28 17.32
CA MET A 586 6.81 11.29 16.38
C MET A 586 7.32 12.02 15.15
N ARG A 587 8.63 11.93 14.88
CA ARG A 587 9.20 12.53 13.67
C ARG A 587 10.25 11.61 13.11
N MET A 588 9.95 10.80 12.11
CA MET A 588 10.94 9.90 11.49
C MET A 588 11.07 10.12 9.98
N VAL A 589 12.27 9.86 9.48
CA VAL A 589 12.53 9.74 8.05
C VAL A 589 12.95 8.30 7.82
N GLY A 590 11.96 7.43 7.61
CA GLY A 590 12.19 6.01 7.33
C GLY A 590 12.19 5.75 5.83
N SER A 591 13.02 4.81 5.37
CA SER A 591 12.91 4.26 4.01
C SER A 591 11.57 3.52 3.87
N SER A 592 10.87 3.75 2.75
CA SER A 592 9.75 2.89 2.39
C SER A 592 10.24 1.47 2.15
N ALA A 593 9.38 0.49 2.36
CA ALA A 593 9.66 -0.86 1.91
C ALA A 593 8.44 -1.43 1.21
N ALA A 594 8.72 -2.30 0.26
CA ALA A 594 7.71 -3.06 -0.44
C ALA A 594 7.99 -4.56 -0.30
N ARG A 595 6.92 -5.33 -0.44
CA ARG A 595 6.95 -6.79 -0.43
C ARG A 595 5.97 -7.30 -1.47
N ASP A 596 6.52 -7.98 -2.47
CA ASP A 596 5.74 -8.75 -3.42
C ASP A 596 5.75 -10.23 -3.01
N ILE A 597 4.57 -10.86 -3.06
CA ILE A 597 4.41 -12.31 -3.00
C ILE A 597 3.71 -12.72 -4.28
N GLU A 598 4.45 -13.33 -5.20
CA GLU A 598 3.93 -13.83 -6.47
C GLU A 598 3.85 -15.37 -6.45
N ASN A 599 2.74 -15.88 -6.97
CA ASN A 599 2.49 -17.29 -7.24
C ASN A 599 1.67 -17.41 -8.54
N PRO A 600 1.73 -18.52 -9.30
CA PRO A 600 0.90 -18.69 -10.49
C PRO A 600 -0.61 -18.45 -10.29
N HIS A 601 -1.11 -18.59 -9.05
CA HIS A 601 -2.54 -18.50 -8.74
C HIS A 601 -2.97 -17.23 -7.99
N PHE A 602 -2.02 -16.53 -7.35
CA PHE A 602 -2.30 -15.27 -6.66
C PHE A 602 -1.07 -14.35 -6.64
N SER A 603 -1.31 -13.06 -6.50
CA SER A 603 -0.29 -12.03 -6.27
C SER A 603 -0.68 -11.13 -5.11
N MET A 604 0.29 -10.72 -4.32
CA MET A 604 0.13 -9.68 -3.30
C MET A 604 1.26 -8.68 -3.44
N HIS A 605 0.92 -7.40 -3.47
CA HIS A 605 1.85 -6.28 -3.40
C HIS A 605 1.55 -5.48 -2.15
N GLN A 606 2.52 -5.42 -1.24
CA GLN A 606 2.45 -4.61 -0.03
C GLN A 606 3.50 -3.51 -0.12
N GLU A 607 3.14 -2.29 0.27
CA GLU A 607 4.03 -1.15 0.32
C GLU A 607 3.74 -0.36 1.59
N TYR A 608 4.77 0.05 2.32
CA TYR A 608 4.59 0.99 3.43
C TYR A 608 5.64 2.11 3.40
N SER A 609 5.27 3.27 3.92
CA SER A 609 6.13 4.44 4.04
C SER A 609 5.95 5.09 5.41
N ILE A 610 7.02 5.69 5.94
CA ILE A 610 7.00 6.46 7.19
C ILE A 610 7.70 7.78 6.93
N ILE A 611 6.93 8.87 6.94
CA ILE A 611 7.45 10.21 6.68
C ILE A 611 6.92 11.15 7.77
N GLY A 612 7.83 11.81 8.50
CA GLY A 612 7.46 12.64 9.64
C GLY A 612 6.70 11.83 10.69
N ASN A 613 5.52 12.31 11.05
CA ASN A 613 4.58 11.68 11.97
C ASN A 613 3.51 10.82 11.28
N ARG A 614 3.66 10.47 10.00
CA ARG A 614 2.65 9.67 9.29
C ARG A 614 3.23 8.41 8.70
N THR A 615 2.48 7.33 8.90
CA THR A 615 2.72 6.01 8.31
C THR A 615 1.61 5.70 7.33
N GLU A 616 1.97 5.18 6.16
CA GLU A 616 1.02 4.70 5.17
C GLU A 616 1.35 3.26 4.79
N LEU A 617 0.32 2.47 4.53
CA LEU A 617 0.39 1.09 4.09
C LEU A 617 -0.64 0.88 2.98
N LEU A 618 -0.21 0.25 1.90
CA LEU A 618 -1.07 -0.24 0.83
C LEU A 618 -0.82 -1.74 0.67
N VAL A 619 -1.89 -2.51 0.61
CA VAL A 619 -1.88 -3.92 0.22
C VAL A 619 -2.84 -4.10 -0.95
N ASP A 620 -2.33 -4.62 -2.06
CA ASP A 620 -3.09 -4.98 -3.25
C ASP A 620 -2.96 -6.49 -3.45
N TYR A 621 -4.09 -7.20 -3.45
CA TYR A 621 -4.11 -8.66 -3.43
C TYR A 621 -5.08 -9.19 -4.47
N MET A 622 -4.61 -10.14 -5.29
CA MET A 622 -5.39 -10.71 -6.38
C MET A 622 -5.22 -12.23 -6.44
N VAL A 623 -6.34 -12.96 -6.47
CA VAL A 623 -6.41 -14.36 -6.89
C VAL A 623 -6.86 -14.39 -8.33
N SER A 624 -5.97 -14.84 -9.22
CA SER A 624 -6.20 -14.82 -10.67
C SER A 624 -6.76 -16.13 -11.21
N SER A 625 -6.60 -17.24 -10.47
CA SER A 625 -7.02 -18.57 -10.90
C SER A 625 -8.31 -19.02 -10.20
N SER A 626 -9.19 -19.69 -10.93
CA SER A 626 -10.36 -20.38 -10.36
C SER A 626 -10.05 -21.82 -9.91
N THR A 627 -8.90 -22.37 -10.32
CA THR A 627 -8.53 -23.77 -10.12
C THR A 627 -7.02 -23.91 -9.95
N VAL A 628 -6.59 -24.81 -9.07
CA VAL A 628 -5.18 -25.15 -8.80
C VAL A 628 -4.99 -26.65 -8.99
N PRO A 629 -4.05 -27.10 -9.85
CA PRO A 629 -3.73 -28.51 -10.00
C PRO A 629 -3.32 -29.15 -8.65
N ALA A 630 -3.70 -30.42 -8.44
CA ALA A 630 -3.43 -31.11 -7.18
C ALA A 630 -1.93 -31.10 -6.79
N ALA A 631 -1.04 -31.21 -7.77
CA ALA A 631 0.41 -31.18 -7.59
C ALA A 631 0.95 -29.82 -7.11
N ASP A 632 0.24 -28.73 -7.38
CA ASP A 632 0.66 -27.36 -7.05
C ASP A 632 0.14 -26.90 -5.68
N VAL A 633 -0.82 -27.62 -5.08
CA VAL A 633 -1.41 -27.29 -3.76
C VAL A 633 -0.36 -27.22 -2.64
N PRO A 634 0.65 -28.10 -2.53
CA PRO A 634 1.71 -27.95 -1.54
C PRO A 634 2.50 -26.63 -1.67
N ALA A 635 2.81 -26.22 -2.91
CA ALA A 635 3.50 -24.96 -3.19
C ALA A 635 2.59 -23.76 -2.87
N LEU A 636 1.30 -23.85 -3.21
CA LEU A 636 0.30 -22.85 -2.83
C LEU A 636 0.21 -22.70 -1.31
N GLN A 637 0.20 -23.79 -0.54
CA GLN A 637 0.16 -23.72 0.93
C GLN A 637 1.40 -23.01 1.48
N GLN A 638 2.58 -23.25 0.92
CA GLN A 638 3.80 -22.57 1.35
C GLN A 638 3.73 -21.06 1.07
N ALA A 639 3.27 -20.67 -0.12
CA ALA A 639 3.04 -19.26 -0.46
C ALA A 639 1.94 -18.62 0.41
N ALA A 640 0.86 -19.35 0.72
CA ALA A 640 -0.21 -18.91 1.61
C ALA A 640 0.28 -18.66 3.05
N LYS A 641 1.22 -19.47 3.56
CA LYS A 641 1.86 -19.22 4.87
C LYS A 641 2.66 -17.90 4.86
N GLN A 642 3.38 -17.63 3.77
CA GLN A 642 4.11 -16.36 3.62
C GLN A 642 3.17 -15.17 3.54
N LEU A 643 2.04 -15.32 2.82
CA LEU A 643 0.95 -14.34 2.77
C LEU A 643 0.40 -14.07 4.16
N ASN A 644 -0.03 -15.10 4.91
CA ASN A 644 -0.59 -14.91 6.25
C ASN A 644 0.40 -14.21 7.20
N THR A 645 1.69 -14.54 7.12
CA THR A 645 2.74 -13.88 7.92
C THR A 645 2.93 -12.41 7.54
N ALA A 646 2.66 -12.03 6.28
CA ALA A 646 2.71 -10.63 5.83
C ALA A 646 1.46 -9.83 6.22
N MET A 647 0.34 -10.50 6.46
CA MET A 647 -0.99 -9.92 6.66
C MET A 647 -1.34 -9.64 8.14
N GLU A 648 -0.78 -10.39 9.08
CA GLU A 648 -0.87 -10.09 10.52
C GLU A 648 0.37 -9.32 10.97
N ALA A 649 0.19 -8.03 11.31
CA ALA A 649 1.33 -7.20 11.66
C ALA A 649 0.98 -6.03 12.59
N SER A 650 2.00 -5.57 13.30
CA SER A 650 1.99 -4.32 14.05
C SER A 650 2.98 -3.38 13.42
N PHE A 651 2.62 -2.11 13.27
CA PHE A 651 3.63 -1.09 13.07
C PHE A 651 4.42 -0.96 14.37
N ARG A 652 5.74 -1.07 14.28
CA ARG A 652 6.66 -0.98 15.43
C ARG A 652 7.57 0.21 15.26
N LEU A 653 7.56 1.10 16.24
CA LEU A 653 8.37 2.30 16.28
C LEU A 653 9.25 2.30 17.53
N PRO A 654 10.58 2.41 17.42
CA PRO A 654 11.44 2.51 18.59
C PRO A 654 11.26 3.87 19.28
N GLU A 655 11.45 3.92 20.60
CA GLU A 655 11.19 5.13 21.41
C GLU A 655 12.03 6.35 20.98
N TYR A 656 13.25 6.13 20.48
CA TYR A 656 14.10 7.22 19.96
C TYR A 656 13.49 7.96 18.74
N ALA A 657 12.47 7.38 18.11
CA ALA A 657 11.67 8.04 17.08
C ALA A 657 10.90 9.27 17.59
N THR A 658 10.66 9.32 18.90
CA THR A 658 9.99 10.44 19.57
C THR A 658 10.99 11.54 19.90
N VAL A 659 10.60 12.79 19.64
CA VAL A 659 11.38 13.97 19.98
C VAL A 659 10.75 14.70 21.16
N LYS A 660 11.61 15.22 22.05
CA LYS A 660 11.21 16.10 23.15
C LYS A 660 10.67 17.42 22.59
N GLU A 661 9.98 18.19 23.44
CA GLU A 661 9.25 19.41 23.06
C GLU A 661 10.12 20.46 22.35
N ASP A 662 11.37 20.64 22.79
CA ASP A 662 12.40 21.46 22.16
C ASP A 662 12.74 20.96 20.73
N GLY A 663 12.91 19.65 20.55
CA GLY A 663 13.19 19.02 19.26
C GLY A 663 12.04 19.09 18.25
N ARG A 664 10.79 19.35 18.69
CA ARG A 664 9.63 19.52 17.79
C ARG A 664 9.72 20.81 16.96
N THR A 665 10.43 21.83 17.45
CA THR A 665 10.58 23.13 16.76
C THR A 665 11.66 23.11 15.67
N ILE A 666 12.53 22.09 15.67
CA ILE A 666 13.63 21.95 14.72
C ILE A 666 13.09 21.48 13.37
N PRO A 667 13.43 22.09 12.22
CA PRO A 667 12.99 21.61 10.91
C PRO A 667 13.40 20.14 10.65
N LEU A 668 12.57 19.35 9.95
CA LEU A 668 12.82 17.91 9.74
C LEU A 668 14.17 17.65 9.09
N ARG A 669 14.53 18.49 8.12
CA ARG A 669 15.84 18.49 7.45
C ARG A 669 17.01 18.46 8.44
N HIS A 670 16.89 19.14 9.57
CA HIS A 670 17.93 19.26 10.59
C HIS A 670 17.78 18.23 11.69
N LEU A 671 16.61 17.61 11.82
CA LEU A 671 16.34 16.66 12.89
C LEU A 671 17.22 15.42 12.81
N ALA A 672 17.47 14.90 11.60
CA ALA A 672 18.42 13.82 11.38
C ALA A 672 19.85 14.23 11.77
N ALA A 673 20.28 15.44 11.39
CA ALA A 673 21.54 16.01 11.85
C ALA A 673 21.56 16.28 13.36
N VAL A 674 20.44 16.56 14.04
CA VAL A 674 20.46 16.68 15.51
C VAL A 674 20.54 15.31 16.18
N ARG A 675 19.88 14.29 15.60
CA ARG A 675 19.99 12.89 16.05
C ARG A 675 21.40 12.32 15.88
N ASN A 676 22.08 12.65 14.78
CA ASN A 676 23.38 12.10 14.44
C ASN A 676 24.54 13.05 14.81
N ALA A 677 24.45 14.35 14.54
CA ALA A 677 25.60 15.26 14.47
C ALA A 677 26.18 15.74 15.81
N ILE A 678 25.49 15.65 16.95
CA ILE A 678 26.14 15.95 18.23
C ILE A 678 27.08 14.80 18.62
N VAL A 679 26.69 13.56 18.33
CA VAL A 679 27.48 12.39 18.72
C VAL A 679 28.50 12.04 17.64
N ASP A 680 28.14 12.06 16.35
CA ASP A 680 29.04 11.63 15.28
C ASP A 680 30.04 12.73 14.87
N GLY A 681 29.65 14.01 14.97
CA GLY A 681 30.57 15.14 14.82
C GLY A 681 31.62 15.19 15.93
N GLU A 682 31.22 14.93 17.19
CA GLU A 682 32.17 14.79 18.30
C GLU A 682 33.00 13.51 18.20
N ARG A 683 32.41 12.38 17.80
CA ARG A 683 33.16 11.14 17.53
C ARG A 683 34.24 11.37 16.49
N MET A 684 33.93 12.05 15.38
CA MET A 684 34.91 12.38 14.33
C MET A 684 36.00 13.33 14.80
N ARG A 685 35.71 14.27 15.72
CA ARG A 685 36.72 15.15 16.34
C ARG A 685 37.69 14.41 17.27
N HIS A 686 37.25 13.31 17.87
CA HIS A 686 38.04 12.50 18.81
C HIS A 686 38.45 11.14 18.23
N PHE A 687 38.20 10.89 16.94
CA PHE A 687 38.49 9.61 16.31
C PHE A 687 39.99 9.41 16.14
N ASP A 688 40.52 8.28 16.62
CA ASP A 688 41.92 7.91 16.45
C ASP A 688 42.14 7.24 15.10
N PHE A 689 42.55 8.02 14.11
CA PHE A 689 42.83 7.54 12.75
C PHE A 689 43.93 6.46 12.66
N SER A 690 44.72 6.25 13.72
CA SER A 690 45.68 5.14 13.77
C SER A 690 45.01 3.76 13.87
N GLN A 691 43.74 3.70 14.30
CA GLN A 691 42.99 2.46 14.54
C GLN A 691 42.15 1.99 13.33
N LEU A 692 42.26 2.66 12.18
CA LEU A 692 41.52 2.30 10.95
C LEU A 692 41.81 0.88 10.40
N GLY A 693 42.82 0.18 10.95
CA GLY A 693 43.07 -1.22 10.66
C GLY A 693 42.09 -2.21 11.32
N ASP A 694 41.30 -1.78 12.30
CA ASP A 694 40.25 -2.58 12.95
C ASP A 694 38.90 -2.45 12.22
N ALA A 695 38.23 -3.58 11.96
CA ALA A 695 37.02 -3.61 11.16
C ALA A 695 35.80 -2.92 11.82
N ALA A 696 35.70 -2.95 13.16
CA ALA A 696 34.61 -2.31 13.88
C ALA A 696 34.81 -0.78 13.96
N GLN A 697 36.05 -0.33 14.20
CA GLN A 697 36.42 1.09 14.13
C GLN A 697 36.23 1.66 12.73
N LEU A 698 36.60 0.90 11.71
CA LEU A 698 36.37 1.27 10.33
C LEU A 698 34.87 1.42 10.02
N GLN A 699 34.05 0.44 10.43
CA GLN A 699 32.60 0.50 10.22
C GLN A 699 31.98 1.72 10.91
N GLN A 700 32.45 2.04 12.11
CA GLN A 700 32.02 3.21 12.86
C GLN A 700 32.43 4.52 12.18
N PHE A 701 33.67 4.60 11.68
CA PHE A 701 34.13 5.74 10.89
C PHE A 701 33.29 5.92 9.62
N CYS A 702 33.04 4.84 8.88
CA CYS A 702 32.30 4.91 7.63
C CYS A 702 30.84 5.35 7.81
N ALA A 703 30.17 4.92 8.89
CA ALA A 703 28.85 5.42 9.25
C ALA A 703 28.89 6.94 9.55
N ALA A 704 29.80 7.37 10.43
CA ALA A 704 29.95 8.78 10.79
C ALA A 704 30.40 9.66 9.60
N ALA A 705 31.21 9.12 8.70
CA ALA A 705 31.68 9.77 7.50
C ALA A 705 30.54 9.98 6.49
N ALA A 706 29.70 8.97 6.26
CA ALA A 706 28.52 9.08 5.41
C ALA A 706 27.54 10.15 5.92
N ASP A 707 27.28 10.17 7.24
CA ASP A 707 26.45 11.20 7.87
C ASP A 707 27.08 12.61 7.78
N ALA A 708 28.41 12.70 7.78
CA ALA A 708 29.12 13.97 7.64
C ALA A 708 29.10 14.52 6.21
N VAL A 709 28.86 13.70 5.17
CA VAL A 709 28.77 14.16 3.77
C VAL A 709 27.57 15.09 3.55
N ASP A 710 26.50 14.94 4.35
CA ASP A 710 25.34 15.83 4.34
C ASP A 710 25.64 17.24 4.86
N LEU A 711 26.60 17.35 5.78
CA LEU A 711 26.94 18.57 6.49
C LEU A 711 27.90 19.45 5.67
N ARG A 712 27.73 19.48 4.33
CA ARG A 712 28.79 19.80 3.36
C ARG A 712 29.16 21.25 3.03
N PRO A 713 28.83 22.31 3.77
CA PRO A 713 29.56 23.55 3.60
C PRO A 713 30.79 23.53 4.50
N ILE A 714 31.77 22.65 4.22
CA ILE A 714 32.93 22.51 5.10
C ILE A 714 34.23 23.06 4.52
N ASN A 715 34.34 24.38 4.66
CA ASN A 715 35.62 25.04 4.96
C ASN A 715 35.95 25.02 6.48
N GLY A 716 35.09 24.40 7.31
CA GLY A 716 35.27 24.23 8.76
C GLY A 716 36.10 23.00 9.20
N ALA A 717 36.19 22.75 10.51
CA ALA A 717 37.05 21.72 11.09
C ALA A 717 36.64 20.27 10.73
N ALA A 718 35.34 19.96 10.71
CA ALA A 718 34.82 18.60 10.48
C ALA A 718 35.16 18.04 9.09
N GLY A 719 35.18 18.87 8.06
CA GLY A 719 35.46 18.47 6.69
C GLY A 719 36.95 18.38 6.40
N ARG A 720 37.79 19.14 7.14
CA ARG A 720 39.23 18.88 7.17
C ARG A 720 39.52 17.53 7.81
N LEU A 721 38.88 17.21 8.94
CA LEU A 721 39.01 15.91 9.60
C LEU A 721 38.51 14.76 8.71
N LEU A 722 37.39 14.94 8.02
CA LEU A 722 36.87 13.95 7.08
C LEU A 722 37.83 13.69 5.92
N ARG A 723 38.40 14.75 5.31
CA ARG A 723 39.44 14.63 4.26
C ARG A 723 40.72 13.95 4.79
N GLN A 724 41.14 14.27 6.01
CA GLN A 724 42.27 13.61 6.66
C GLN A 724 41.99 12.11 6.89
N GLY A 725 40.78 11.77 7.32
CA GLY A 725 40.33 10.39 7.49
C GLY A 725 40.33 9.60 6.17
N VAL A 726 39.83 10.18 5.08
CA VAL A 726 39.89 9.57 3.74
C VAL A 726 41.33 9.32 3.31
N THR A 727 42.20 10.32 3.45
CA THR A 727 43.62 10.19 3.12
C THR A 727 44.30 9.11 3.98
N ALA A 728 43.89 8.96 5.24
CA ALA A 728 44.37 7.90 6.12
C ALA A 728 43.85 6.52 5.69
N MET A 729 42.60 6.41 5.24
CA MET A 729 42.00 5.17 4.73
C MET A 729 42.64 4.67 3.43
N GLU A 730 43.12 5.56 2.57
CA GLU A 730 43.83 5.19 1.33
C GLU A 730 45.01 4.24 1.59
N LYS A 731 45.68 4.34 2.74
CA LYS A 731 46.75 3.43 3.16
C LYS A 731 46.30 1.99 3.33
N TYR A 732 45.01 1.78 3.57
CA TYR A 732 44.40 0.48 3.83
C TYR A 732 43.42 0.06 2.71
N MET A 733 43.46 0.72 1.54
CA MET A 733 42.56 0.49 0.40
C MET A 733 42.53 -0.96 -0.13
N GLN A 734 43.45 -1.81 0.30
CA GLN A 734 43.47 -3.23 -0.03
C GLN A 734 42.44 -4.06 0.77
N GLN A 735 41.86 -3.50 1.84
CA GLN A 735 40.80 -4.16 2.60
C GLN A 735 39.42 -3.94 1.97
N ARG A 736 38.63 -5.01 1.86
CA ARG A 736 37.30 -5.01 1.22
C ARG A 736 36.35 -3.95 1.78
N GLY A 737 36.24 -3.85 3.11
CA GLY A 737 35.36 -2.86 3.77
C GLY A 737 35.73 -1.41 3.48
N ILE A 738 37.01 -1.14 3.20
CA ILE A 738 37.54 0.21 2.97
C ILE A 738 37.22 0.68 1.55
N ARG A 739 37.33 -0.20 0.55
CA ARG A 739 36.95 0.16 -0.83
C ARG A 739 35.47 0.49 -0.94
N ARG A 740 34.60 -0.27 -0.27
CA ARG A 740 33.16 0.02 -0.19
C ARG A 740 32.90 1.41 0.38
N CYS A 741 33.52 1.72 1.52
CA CYS A 741 33.38 3.01 2.19
C CYS A 741 33.90 4.18 1.35
N LEU A 742 35.09 4.02 0.74
CA LEU A 742 35.66 5.01 -0.17
C LEU A 742 34.78 5.24 -1.40
N ALA A 743 34.24 4.17 -2.00
CA ALA A 743 33.35 4.27 -3.15
C ALA A 743 32.10 5.11 -2.84
N GLN A 744 31.46 4.87 -1.69
CA GLN A 744 30.27 5.62 -1.27
C GLN A 744 30.59 7.09 -0.96
N LEU A 745 31.73 7.36 -0.31
CA LEU A 745 32.17 8.74 -0.06
C LEU A 745 32.49 9.48 -1.35
N ASP A 746 33.18 8.81 -2.29
CA ASP A 746 33.51 9.37 -3.60
C ASP A 746 32.27 9.61 -4.46
N PHE A 747 31.33 8.67 -4.44
CA PHE A 747 30.04 8.82 -5.10
C PHE A 747 29.30 10.02 -4.55
N ALA A 748 29.17 10.11 -3.23
CA ALA A 748 28.51 11.23 -2.59
C ALA A 748 29.27 12.54 -2.86
N TRP A 749 30.60 12.53 -2.94
CA TRP A 749 31.36 13.72 -3.32
C TRP A 749 31.27 14.11 -4.78
N GLY A 750 30.83 13.23 -5.68
CA GLY A 750 30.78 13.50 -7.11
C GLY A 750 32.06 13.13 -7.85
N ASP A 751 32.97 12.38 -7.23
CA ASP A 751 34.12 11.77 -7.90
C ASP A 751 33.72 10.41 -8.48
N TYR A 752 32.78 10.44 -9.42
CA TYR A 752 32.11 9.24 -9.96
C TYR A 752 33.07 8.26 -10.65
N GLU A 753 34.15 8.75 -11.26
CA GLU A 753 35.19 7.92 -11.87
C GLU A 753 35.94 7.07 -10.82
N ARG A 754 36.30 7.69 -9.69
CA ARG A 754 36.99 7.01 -8.60
C ARG A 754 36.04 6.07 -7.85
N ALA A 755 34.80 6.51 -7.63
CA ALA A 755 33.74 5.67 -7.06
C ALA A 755 33.53 4.41 -7.90
N GLN A 756 33.38 4.55 -9.22
CA GLN A 756 33.27 3.42 -10.15
C GLN A 756 34.45 2.46 -9.98
N THR A 757 35.67 2.98 -9.97
CA THR A 757 36.89 2.17 -9.84
C THR A 757 36.87 1.33 -8.55
N PHE A 758 36.47 1.93 -7.42
CA PHE A 758 36.40 1.21 -6.14
C PHE A 758 35.27 0.18 -6.07
N TYR A 759 34.09 0.49 -6.61
CA TYR A 759 33.00 -0.48 -6.72
C TYR A 759 33.40 -1.69 -7.57
N GLU A 760 34.08 -1.46 -8.71
CA GLU A 760 34.52 -2.52 -9.63
C GLU A 760 35.66 -3.37 -9.04
N ALA A 761 36.54 -2.75 -8.24
CA ALA A 761 37.61 -3.45 -7.54
C ALA A 761 37.11 -4.39 -6.42
N ASP A 762 35.86 -4.24 -5.94
CA ASP A 762 35.39 -4.99 -4.77
C ASP A 762 34.93 -6.44 -5.01
N ALA A 763 35.01 -6.94 -6.26
CA ALA A 763 34.57 -8.28 -6.71
C ALA A 763 33.07 -8.54 -6.44
N PRO A 764 32.37 -9.21 -7.37
CA PRO A 764 31.08 -8.75 -7.86
C PRO A 764 30.09 -8.41 -6.75
N LEU A 765 29.62 -7.15 -6.76
CA LEU A 765 28.48 -6.70 -5.98
C LEU A 765 27.32 -7.66 -6.24
N LYS A 766 26.60 -8.05 -5.18
CA LYS A 766 25.40 -8.87 -5.34
C LYS A 766 24.39 -8.09 -6.17
N ASP A 767 23.64 -8.80 -7.01
CA ASP A 767 22.67 -8.16 -7.88
C ASP A 767 21.58 -7.43 -7.07
N ASP A 768 21.25 -7.84 -5.84
CA ASP A 768 20.27 -7.16 -4.98
C ASP A 768 20.86 -6.10 -4.03
N ASP A 769 22.19 -5.86 -4.07
CA ASP A 769 22.84 -4.86 -3.20
C ASP A 769 22.60 -3.44 -3.75
N ALA A 770 22.19 -2.50 -2.89
CA ALA A 770 21.96 -1.11 -3.24
C ALA A 770 23.21 -0.43 -3.84
N LEU A 771 24.40 -0.92 -3.52
CA LEU A 771 25.64 -0.44 -4.15
C LEU A 771 25.70 -0.66 -5.67
N LEU A 772 24.99 -1.68 -6.18
CA LEU A 772 24.94 -1.90 -7.63
C LEU A 772 24.14 -0.78 -8.32
N ALA A 773 23.12 -0.24 -7.65
CA ALA A 773 22.39 0.94 -8.12
C ALA A 773 23.26 2.21 -8.06
N GLU A 774 24.06 2.38 -7.01
CA GLU A 774 25.04 3.49 -6.94
C GLU A 774 26.12 3.38 -8.03
N LEU A 775 26.66 2.18 -8.27
CA LEU A 775 27.59 1.92 -9.37
C LEU A 775 26.96 2.24 -10.73
N ALA A 776 25.68 1.92 -10.93
CA ALA A 776 24.96 2.26 -12.15
C ALA A 776 24.93 3.78 -12.37
N TRP A 777 24.62 4.56 -11.34
CA TRP A 777 24.67 6.01 -11.40
C TRP A 777 26.10 6.55 -11.60
N ALA A 778 27.09 6.00 -10.91
CA ALA A 778 28.50 6.40 -11.05
C ALA A 778 28.98 6.22 -12.50
N ARG A 779 28.63 5.09 -13.12
CA ARG A 779 28.91 4.80 -14.54
C ARG A 779 28.22 5.78 -15.46
N ALA A 780 26.93 6.06 -15.24
CA ALA A 780 26.21 7.01 -16.09
C ALA A 780 26.81 8.42 -16.02
N LEU A 781 27.14 8.87 -14.81
CA LEU A 781 27.68 10.22 -14.57
C LEU A 781 29.15 10.36 -15.00
N SER A 782 29.91 9.27 -15.09
CA SER A 782 31.26 9.23 -15.67
C SER A 782 31.29 8.91 -17.19
N GLY A 783 30.12 8.80 -17.83
CA GLY A 783 29.99 8.63 -19.29
C GLY A 783 29.91 7.18 -19.79
N ASN A 784 29.91 6.18 -18.92
CA ASN A 784 29.67 4.77 -19.25
C ASN A 784 28.18 4.40 -19.20
N ALA A 785 27.41 4.89 -20.18
CA ALA A 785 25.96 4.69 -20.24
C ALA A 785 25.55 3.21 -20.37
N ASP A 786 26.23 2.42 -21.20
CA ASP A 786 25.84 1.01 -21.43
C ASP A 786 26.11 0.16 -20.18
N GLY A 787 27.25 0.33 -19.52
CA GLY A 787 27.57 -0.36 -18.27
C GLY A 787 26.69 0.07 -17.09
N ALA A 788 26.18 1.32 -17.11
CA ALA A 788 25.20 1.79 -16.14
C ALA A 788 23.88 1.03 -16.26
N LEU A 789 23.35 0.90 -17.47
CA LEU A 789 22.09 0.21 -17.71
C LEU A 789 22.20 -1.30 -17.45
N GLU A 790 23.33 -1.92 -17.76
CA GLU A 790 23.57 -3.33 -17.41
C GLU A 790 23.49 -3.57 -15.89
N ALA A 791 24.17 -2.74 -15.10
CA ALA A 791 24.14 -2.81 -13.63
C ALA A 791 22.72 -2.58 -13.09
N SER A 792 22.03 -1.57 -13.61
CA SER A 792 20.65 -1.24 -13.22
C SER A 792 19.65 -2.36 -13.56
N GLN A 793 19.79 -2.99 -14.72
CA GLN A 793 18.95 -4.12 -15.14
C GLN A 793 19.17 -5.34 -14.25
N ARG A 794 20.42 -5.67 -13.93
CA ARG A 794 20.76 -6.71 -12.94
C ARG A 794 20.13 -6.42 -11.59
N TYR A 795 20.24 -5.17 -11.13
CA TYR A 795 19.67 -4.73 -9.86
C TYR A 795 18.16 -4.93 -9.78
N ILE A 796 17.42 -4.39 -10.76
CA ILE A 796 15.97 -4.51 -10.80
C ILE A 796 15.53 -5.97 -10.96
N ALA A 797 16.22 -6.76 -11.80
CA ALA A 797 15.90 -8.18 -11.97
C ALA A 797 16.03 -8.95 -10.64
N ALA A 798 17.07 -8.66 -9.84
CA ALA A 798 17.26 -9.29 -8.54
C ALA A 798 16.22 -8.85 -7.51
N ARG A 799 15.88 -7.54 -7.44
CA ARG A 799 14.84 -7.01 -6.55
C ARG A 799 13.45 -7.56 -6.87
N ILE A 800 13.12 -7.72 -8.16
CA ILE A 800 11.90 -8.41 -8.60
C ILE A 800 11.91 -9.86 -8.13
N LYS A 801 13.02 -10.57 -8.35
CA LYS A 801 13.15 -11.99 -7.98
C LYS A 801 13.03 -12.21 -6.47
N SER A 802 13.52 -11.28 -5.65
CA SER A 802 13.43 -11.34 -4.19
C SER A 802 12.09 -10.84 -3.63
N GLY A 803 11.24 -10.23 -4.47
CA GLY A 803 10.00 -9.57 -4.05
C GLY A 803 10.25 -8.32 -3.20
N ALA A 804 11.42 -7.69 -3.32
CA ALA A 804 11.81 -6.51 -2.54
C ALA A 804 11.84 -5.22 -3.40
N LEU A 805 11.30 -5.27 -4.62
CA LEU A 805 11.26 -4.10 -5.49
C LEU A 805 10.33 -3.03 -4.90
N ASP A 806 10.89 -1.87 -4.55
CA ASP A 806 10.12 -0.73 -4.07
C ASP A 806 9.94 0.36 -5.15
N VAL A 807 9.11 1.36 -4.86
CA VAL A 807 8.82 2.45 -5.80
C VAL A 807 10.03 3.37 -6.00
N TYR A 808 10.90 3.55 -4.99
CA TYR A 808 12.13 4.33 -5.15
C TYR A 808 13.11 3.64 -6.11
N ASP A 809 13.26 2.32 -6.05
CA ASP A 809 14.04 1.54 -7.02
C ASP A 809 13.59 1.88 -8.45
N LEU A 810 12.28 1.87 -8.71
CA LEU A 810 11.71 2.20 -10.02
C LEU A 810 11.98 3.66 -10.40
N THR A 811 11.77 4.63 -9.49
CA THR A 811 12.00 6.05 -9.80
C THR A 811 13.47 6.34 -10.13
N GLN A 812 14.41 5.67 -9.44
CA GLN A 812 15.84 5.80 -9.69
C GLN A 812 16.22 5.24 -11.07
N VAL A 813 15.71 4.06 -11.41
CA VAL A 813 16.00 3.46 -12.72
C VAL A 813 15.38 4.24 -13.86
N LEU A 814 14.15 4.73 -13.73
CA LEU A 814 13.54 5.58 -14.75
C LEU A 814 14.34 6.88 -14.95
N ALA A 815 14.83 7.49 -13.87
CA ALA A 815 15.72 8.66 -13.94
C ALA A 815 17.05 8.32 -14.64
N LEU A 816 17.66 7.17 -14.33
CA LEU A 816 18.89 6.72 -14.97
C LEU A 816 18.72 6.51 -16.49
N TYR A 817 17.63 5.84 -16.92
CA TYR A 817 17.32 5.70 -18.35
C TYR A 817 17.18 7.06 -19.04
N ALA A 818 16.47 8.00 -18.40
CA ALA A 818 16.35 9.36 -18.94
C ALA A 818 17.73 10.04 -19.08
N ARG A 819 18.59 9.94 -18.07
CA ARG A 819 19.93 10.56 -18.07
C ARG A 819 20.88 9.96 -19.12
N THR A 820 20.76 8.67 -19.42
CA THR A 820 21.56 8.02 -20.48
C THR A 820 21.06 8.30 -21.89
N GLY A 821 19.87 8.89 -22.05
CA GLY A 821 19.23 9.12 -23.35
C GLY A 821 18.75 7.84 -24.06
N LYS A 822 18.75 6.70 -23.38
CA LYS A 822 18.35 5.39 -23.93
C LYS A 822 16.84 5.15 -23.72
N PRO A 823 16.16 4.44 -24.63
CA PRO A 823 14.73 4.18 -24.50
C PRO A 823 14.43 3.24 -23.32
N LEU A 824 13.38 3.57 -22.56
CA LEU A 824 12.88 2.74 -21.46
C LEU A 824 12.29 1.41 -22.00
N PRO A 825 12.71 0.24 -21.48
CA PRO A 825 12.13 -1.06 -21.84
C PRO A 825 10.61 -1.13 -21.58
N ALA A 826 9.89 -1.83 -22.45
CA ALA A 826 8.42 -1.89 -22.40
C ALA A 826 7.89 -2.59 -21.14
N ASP A 827 8.55 -3.66 -20.71
CA ASP A 827 8.24 -4.39 -19.49
C ASP A 827 8.40 -3.52 -18.24
N LEU A 828 9.50 -2.75 -18.17
CA LEU A 828 9.77 -1.83 -17.06
C LEU A 828 8.79 -0.66 -17.06
N ARG A 829 8.47 -0.10 -18.24
CA ARG A 829 7.44 0.94 -18.39
C ARG A 829 6.07 0.44 -17.92
N ASN A 830 5.67 -0.75 -18.33
CA ASN A 830 4.40 -1.34 -17.95
C ASN A 830 4.34 -1.63 -16.44
N ARG A 831 5.45 -2.14 -15.86
CA ARG A 831 5.56 -2.35 -14.42
C ARG A 831 5.44 -1.03 -13.65
N ALA A 832 6.20 0.00 -14.02
CA ALA A 832 6.12 1.32 -13.39
C ALA A 832 4.71 1.95 -13.53
N ALA A 833 4.06 1.76 -14.68
CA ALA A 833 2.71 2.27 -14.91
C ALA A 833 1.66 1.66 -13.98
N ARG A 834 1.85 0.41 -13.49
CA ARG A 834 0.98 -0.23 -12.49
C ARG A 834 1.11 0.38 -11.10
N TYR A 835 2.27 0.96 -10.78
CA TYR A 835 2.55 1.57 -9.47
C TYR A 835 2.45 3.10 -9.48
N ALA A 836 2.00 3.72 -10.58
CA ALA A 836 1.98 5.18 -10.71
C ALA A 836 0.85 5.87 -9.91
N GLU A 837 -0.13 5.13 -9.41
CA GLU A 837 -1.27 5.66 -8.64
C GLU A 837 -1.15 5.31 -7.16
N GLY A 838 -1.29 6.30 -6.28
CA GLY A 838 -1.33 6.10 -4.82
C GLY A 838 -0.49 7.12 -4.05
N PRO A 839 -0.13 6.82 -2.79
CA PRO A 839 0.65 7.73 -1.95
C PRO A 839 2.09 7.92 -2.46
N TRP A 840 2.83 8.82 -1.83
CA TRP A 840 4.23 9.09 -2.15
C TRP A 840 5.11 7.83 -1.98
N PRO A 841 6.07 7.54 -2.89
CA PRO A 841 6.56 8.38 -4.00
C PRO A 841 5.91 8.11 -5.37
N ARG A 842 4.76 7.43 -5.45
CA ARG A 842 4.09 7.10 -6.72
C ARG A 842 3.79 8.29 -7.65
N PRO A 843 3.44 9.49 -7.15
CA PRO A 843 3.33 10.69 -7.99
C PRO A 843 4.61 11.04 -8.76
N VAL A 844 5.80 10.69 -8.25
CA VAL A 844 7.08 10.83 -8.97
C VAL A 844 7.12 9.91 -10.18
N LEU A 845 6.71 8.63 -10.05
CA LEU A 845 6.59 7.73 -11.19
C LEU A 845 5.60 8.25 -12.23
N ALA A 846 4.45 8.77 -11.78
CA ALA A 846 3.47 9.38 -12.68
C ALA A 846 4.07 10.56 -13.46
N TYR A 847 4.88 11.40 -12.83
CA TYR A 847 5.61 12.48 -13.48
C TYR A 847 6.65 11.96 -14.49
N GLN A 848 7.50 11.02 -14.10
CA GLN A 848 8.51 10.42 -14.99
C GLN A 848 7.90 9.66 -16.19
N LEU A 849 6.68 9.15 -16.04
CA LEU A 849 5.92 8.50 -17.12
C LEU A 849 5.07 9.49 -17.96
N GLY A 850 5.10 10.79 -17.65
CA GLY A 850 4.33 11.82 -18.34
C GLY A 850 2.83 11.84 -18.04
N LYS A 851 2.38 11.12 -17.00
CA LYS A 851 0.98 11.10 -16.53
C LYS A 851 0.65 12.27 -15.59
N LEU A 852 1.65 12.88 -14.97
CA LEU A 852 1.52 14.03 -14.06
C LEU A 852 2.43 15.17 -14.52
N LYS A 853 1.93 16.41 -14.51
CA LYS A 853 2.72 17.60 -14.84
C LYS A 853 3.56 18.06 -13.65
N GLU A 854 4.65 18.79 -13.91
CA GLU A 854 5.55 19.34 -12.88
C GLU A 854 4.79 20.17 -11.82
N ASP A 855 3.99 21.15 -12.24
CA ASP A 855 3.22 22.00 -11.31
C ASP A 855 2.24 21.18 -10.45
N ALA A 856 1.68 20.10 -11.00
CA ALA A 856 0.76 19.23 -10.27
C ALA A 856 1.50 18.36 -9.24
N LEU A 857 2.73 17.93 -9.55
CA LEU A 857 3.61 17.22 -8.60
C LEU A 857 3.99 18.14 -7.42
N LEU A 858 4.43 19.36 -7.72
CA LEU A 858 4.78 20.34 -6.68
C LEU A 858 3.56 20.72 -5.84
N ALA A 859 2.41 20.97 -6.46
CA ALA A 859 1.17 21.27 -5.76
C ALA A 859 0.63 20.08 -4.92
N TYR A 860 0.99 18.84 -5.27
CA TYR A 860 0.68 17.66 -4.45
C TYR A 860 1.52 17.66 -3.17
N ALA A 861 2.83 17.91 -3.31
CA ALA A 861 3.76 17.98 -2.18
C ALA A 861 3.44 19.18 -1.26
N ASP A 862 3.14 20.36 -1.82
CA ASP A 862 2.82 21.57 -1.07
C ASP A 862 1.54 21.49 -0.23
N ARG A 863 0.60 20.60 -0.61
CA ARG A 863 -0.65 20.39 0.15
C ARG A 863 -0.45 19.59 1.44
N GLN A 864 0.70 18.97 1.63
CA GLN A 864 1.01 18.22 2.85
C GLN A 864 1.38 19.15 4.01
N GLN A 865 1.39 18.61 5.23
CA GLN A 865 1.71 19.36 6.43
C GLN A 865 3.13 19.07 6.93
N PHE A 866 3.82 20.11 7.40
CA PHE A 866 5.11 20.03 8.09
C PHE A 866 6.13 19.11 7.36
N ASP A 867 6.65 18.13 8.09
CA ASP A 867 7.61 17.11 7.70
C ASP A 867 7.31 16.38 6.38
N GLN A 868 6.03 16.11 6.11
CA GLN A 868 5.60 15.43 4.88
C GLN A 868 5.84 16.29 3.64
N ARG A 869 5.52 17.59 3.75
CA ARG A 869 5.74 18.54 2.66
C ARG A 869 7.23 18.64 2.32
N ASP A 870 8.07 18.79 3.33
CA ASP A 870 9.52 18.96 3.13
C ASP A 870 10.15 17.72 2.48
N ARG A 871 9.75 16.51 2.91
CA ARG A 871 10.23 15.26 2.30
C ARG A 871 9.80 15.14 0.85
N MET A 872 8.53 15.38 0.56
CA MET A 872 8.01 15.22 -0.80
C MET A 872 8.58 16.27 -1.75
N LEU A 873 8.74 17.52 -1.30
CA LEU A 873 9.40 18.54 -2.12
C LEU A 873 10.87 18.19 -2.38
N SER A 874 11.58 17.64 -1.39
CA SER A 874 12.95 17.16 -1.57
C SER A 874 13.07 16.16 -2.71
N ASP A 875 12.23 15.11 -2.77
CA ASP A 875 12.34 14.18 -3.92
C ASP A 875 11.77 14.78 -5.20
N ALA A 876 10.68 15.55 -5.15
CA ALA A 876 10.10 16.19 -6.33
C ALA A 876 11.16 17.01 -7.08
N TRP A 877 11.85 17.92 -6.37
CA TRP A 877 12.88 18.76 -6.97
C TRP A 877 14.09 17.97 -7.45
N PHE A 878 14.47 16.89 -6.75
CA PHE A 878 15.53 16.00 -7.22
C PHE A 878 15.16 15.36 -8.57
N TYR A 879 13.99 14.74 -8.68
CA TYR A 879 13.58 14.07 -9.92
C TYR A 879 13.22 15.05 -11.05
N ILE A 880 12.74 16.26 -10.73
CA ILE A 880 12.62 17.37 -11.69
C ILE A 880 14.00 17.72 -12.26
N ALA A 881 15.02 17.81 -11.41
CA ALA A 881 16.38 18.07 -11.88
C ALA A 881 16.87 16.98 -12.85
N GLN A 882 16.64 15.70 -12.51
CA GLN A 882 17.02 14.58 -13.37
C GLN A 882 16.33 14.65 -14.75
N GLN A 883 15.03 14.97 -14.78
CA GLN A 883 14.29 15.13 -16.04
C GLN A 883 14.77 16.34 -16.86
N ARG A 884 15.07 17.47 -16.22
CA ARG A 884 15.60 18.66 -16.90
C ARG A 884 16.98 18.42 -17.49
N TYR A 885 17.85 17.71 -16.78
CA TYR A 885 19.14 17.26 -17.32
C TYR A 885 18.96 16.37 -18.55
N ALA A 886 18.03 15.40 -18.50
CA ALA A 886 17.73 14.54 -19.64
C ALA A 886 17.15 15.31 -20.84
N GLY A 887 16.38 16.36 -20.58
CA GLY A 887 15.82 17.27 -21.59
C GLY A 887 16.78 18.35 -22.11
N GLY A 888 18.01 18.44 -21.57
CA GLY A 888 19.01 19.45 -21.95
C GLY A 888 18.89 20.81 -21.24
N ASP A 889 17.94 21.00 -20.32
CA ASP A 889 17.80 22.21 -19.50
C ASP A 889 18.74 22.16 -18.28
N VAL A 890 20.04 22.34 -18.53
CA VAL A 890 21.09 22.29 -17.51
C VAL A 890 20.91 23.38 -16.44
N ALA A 891 20.53 24.60 -16.85
CA ALA A 891 20.34 25.72 -15.93
C ALA A 891 19.15 25.46 -14.99
N GLY A 892 18.02 24.99 -15.52
CA GLY A 892 16.86 24.63 -14.74
C GLY A 892 17.10 23.39 -13.86
N ALA A 893 17.92 22.43 -14.30
CA ALA A 893 18.32 21.28 -13.50
C ALA A 893 19.20 21.70 -12.31
N ARG A 894 20.22 22.54 -12.53
CA ARG A 894 21.07 23.08 -11.46
C ARG A 894 20.27 23.90 -10.45
N LYS A 895 19.29 24.69 -10.92
CA LYS A 895 18.38 25.42 -10.02
C LYS A 895 17.58 24.47 -9.12
N ALA A 896 17.06 23.38 -9.69
CA ALA A 896 16.33 22.36 -8.93
C ALA A 896 17.24 21.61 -7.94
N LEU A 897 18.45 21.19 -8.33
CA LEU A 897 19.42 20.59 -7.40
C LEU A 897 19.85 21.56 -6.29
N ASN A 898 20.03 22.85 -6.60
CA ASN A 898 20.34 23.85 -5.58
C ASN A 898 19.17 24.04 -4.62
N TRP A 899 17.92 23.94 -5.08
CA TRP A 899 16.76 23.87 -4.19
C TRP A 899 16.86 22.67 -3.25
N VAL A 900 17.19 21.48 -3.76
CA VAL A 900 17.38 20.27 -2.94
C VAL A 900 18.54 20.47 -1.95
N ARG A 901 19.66 21.08 -2.37
CA ARG A 901 20.76 21.45 -1.46
C ARG A 901 20.29 22.38 -0.34
N MET A 902 19.44 23.36 -0.68
CA MET A 902 18.97 24.37 0.27
C MET A 902 17.89 23.86 1.20
N HIS A 903 17.00 22.97 0.76
CA HIS A 903 15.78 22.61 1.50
C HIS A 903 15.57 21.10 1.69
N GLY A 904 16.43 20.27 1.10
CA GLY A 904 16.36 18.82 1.17
C GLY A 904 16.68 18.26 2.56
N ILE A 905 16.29 17.00 2.76
CA ILE A 905 16.40 16.34 4.07
C ILE A 905 17.75 15.61 4.19
N PHE A 906 18.50 15.91 5.26
CA PHE A 906 19.75 15.22 5.57
C PHE A 906 19.53 13.72 5.81
N GLY A 907 20.46 12.90 5.36
CA GLY A 907 20.42 11.43 5.44
C GLY A 907 19.62 10.77 4.32
N THR A 908 19.13 11.53 3.33
CA THR A 908 18.36 10.96 2.21
C THR A 908 19.25 10.74 0.97
N PRO A 909 19.10 9.60 0.25
CA PRO A 909 19.89 9.32 -0.95
C PRO A 909 19.77 10.40 -2.03
N GLN A 910 18.57 10.99 -2.18
CA GLN A 910 18.32 12.06 -3.15
C GLN A 910 19.16 13.31 -2.86
N LEU A 911 19.33 13.68 -1.59
CA LEU A 911 20.17 14.81 -1.21
C LEU A 911 21.65 14.50 -1.47
N HIS A 912 22.13 13.31 -1.07
CA HIS A 912 23.53 12.90 -1.31
C HIS A 912 23.90 13.00 -2.78
N GLN A 913 23.05 12.45 -3.65
CA GLN A 913 23.26 12.50 -5.10
C GLN A 913 23.15 13.92 -5.65
N ALA A 914 22.17 14.73 -5.21
CA ALA A 914 22.06 16.12 -5.63
C ALA A 914 23.33 16.93 -5.33
N LEU A 915 23.88 16.77 -4.13
CA LEU A 915 25.11 17.42 -3.69
C LEU A 915 26.32 16.91 -4.49
N GLY A 916 26.40 15.61 -4.76
CA GLY A 916 27.44 15.01 -5.60
C GLY A 916 27.40 15.53 -7.04
N GLU A 917 26.23 15.64 -7.64
CA GLU A 917 26.07 16.15 -9.02
C GLU A 917 26.40 17.63 -9.14
N LEU A 918 25.98 18.45 -8.17
CA LEU A 918 26.39 19.86 -8.11
C LEU A 918 27.91 20.00 -7.98
N TRP A 919 28.53 19.20 -7.10
CA TRP A 919 29.98 19.21 -6.94
C TRP A 919 30.68 18.73 -8.20
N HIS A 920 30.21 17.66 -8.84
CA HIS A 920 30.79 17.15 -10.07
C HIS A 920 30.72 18.19 -11.19
N ALA A 921 29.61 18.92 -11.31
CA ALA A 921 29.47 20.01 -12.27
C ALA A 921 30.44 21.17 -12.01
N ASP A 922 30.74 21.46 -10.75
CA ASP A 922 31.60 22.59 -10.35
C ASP A 922 33.10 22.23 -10.27
N TYR A 923 33.44 20.97 -9.94
CA TYR A 923 34.81 20.55 -9.60
C TYR A 923 35.25 19.24 -10.28
N GLY A 924 34.39 18.56 -11.05
CA GLY A 924 34.69 17.26 -11.65
C GLY A 924 35.61 17.30 -12.88
N ASP A 925 35.74 18.46 -13.54
CA ASP A 925 36.59 18.61 -14.72
C ASP A 925 38.07 18.38 -14.38
N ALA A 926 38.71 17.45 -15.08
CA ALA A 926 40.08 17.04 -14.82
C ALA A 926 41.10 18.16 -15.05
N ASP A 927 40.90 19.03 -16.04
CA ASP A 927 41.79 20.17 -16.28
C ASP A 927 41.63 21.21 -15.17
N TYR A 928 40.41 21.46 -14.70
CA TYR A 928 40.18 22.31 -13.54
C TYR A 928 40.84 21.73 -12.26
N ARG A 929 40.61 20.44 -11.94
CA ARG A 929 41.22 19.80 -10.76
C ARG A 929 42.75 19.86 -10.81
N ASN A 930 43.34 19.45 -11.92
CA ASN A 930 44.80 19.48 -12.10
C ASN A 930 45.34 20.91 -12.10
N GLY A 931 44.57 21.88 -12.61
CA GLY A 931 44.91 23.30 -12.57
C GLY A 931 44.96 23.83 -11.14
N MET A 932 43.98 23.47 -10.30
CA MET A 932 43.96 23.84 -8.88
C MET A 932 45.10 23.19 -8.09
N ILE A 933 45.43 21.92 -8.37
CA ILE A 933 46.58 21.22 -7.75
C ILE A 933 47.89 21.90 -8.14
N ALA A 934 48.11 22.14 -9.44
CA ALA A 934 49.29 22.83 -9.94
C ALA A 934 49.44 24.23 -9.30
N ASP A 935 48.33 24.92 -9.03
CA ASP A 935 48.37 26.21 -8.36
C ASP A 935 48.83 26.11 -6.90
N GLN A 936 48.35 25.10 -6.17
CA GLN A 936 48.78 24.81 -4.80
C GLN A 936 50.24 24.40 -4.71
N GLU A 937 50.76 23.70 -5.71
CA GLU A 937 52.16 23.29 -5.83
C GLU A 937 53.09 24.43 -6.31
N GLY A 938 52.53 25.61 -6.61
CA GLY A 938 53.29 26.76 -7.11
C GLY A 938 53.66 26.69 -8.59
N GLU A 939 53.10 25.75 -9.35
CA GLU A 939 53.28 25.59 -10.80
C GLU A 939 52.36 26.54 -11.60
N SER A 940 52.45 27.85 -11.35
CA SER A 940 51.47 28.84 -11.82
C SER A 940 51.20 28.85 -13.33
N ARG A 941 52.20 28.55 -14.18
CA ARG A 941 52.03 28.49 -15.64
C ARG A 941 51.14 27.32 -16.06
N LYS A 942 51.38 26.15 -15.47
CA LYS A 942 50.62 24.93 -15.75
C LYS A 942 49.20 25.05 -15.19
N ALA A 943 49.06 25.65 -14.01
CA ALA A 943 47.76 26.00 -13.44
C ALA A 943 46.95 26.88 -14.40
N LEU A 944 47.56 27.94 -14.95
CA LEU A 944 46.90 28.83 -15.89
C LEU A 944 46.45 28.11 -17.17
N GLU A 945 47.33 27.33 -17.80
CA GLU A 945 47.02 26.60 -19.03
C GLU A 945 45.85 25.61 -18.85
N LEU A 946 45.86 24.87 -17.75
CA LEU A 946 44.80 23.90 -17.43
C LEU A 946 43.48 24.60 -17.13
N LEU A 947 43.50 25.69 -16.36
CA LEU A 947 42.31 26.48 -16.07
C LEU A 947 41.74 27.15 -17.33
N GLU A 948 42.57 27.65 -18.25
CA GLU A 948 42.15 28.22 -19.54
C GLU A 948 41.49 27.16 -20.44
N ARG A 949 42.04 25.95 -20.49
CA ARG A 949 41.44 24.82 -21.22
C ARG A 949 40.06 24.44 -20.67
N ALA A 950 39.93 24.35 -19.35
CA ALA A 950 38.65 24.07 -18.70
C ALA A 950 37.64 25.21 -18.96
N ALA A 951 38.06 26.47 -18.83
CA ALA A 951 37.24 27.63 -19.11
C ALA A 951 36.79 27.71 -20.57
N ALA A 952 37.65 27.36 -21.54
CA ALA A 952 37.30 27.31 -22.96
C ALA A 952 36.19 26.28 -23.29
N ARG A 953 36.01 25.26 -22.44
CA ARG A 953 34.90 24.30 -22.52
C ARG A 953 33.64 24.74 -21.78
N GLY A 954 33.60 25.97 -21.27
CA GLY A 954 32.44 26.51 -20.54
C GLY A 954 32.44 26.20 -19.04
N HIS A 955 33.56 25.75 -18.45
CA HIS A 955 33.61 25.39 -17.03
C HIS A 955 33.59 26.64 -16.13
N GLY A 956 32.45 26.93 -15.51
CA GLY A 956 32.23 28.14 -14.71
C GLY A 956 33.21 28.32 -13.54
N ALA A 957 33.53 27.26 -12.81
CA ALA A 957 34.47 27.35 -11.69
C ALA A 957 35.92 27.60 -12.17
N ALA A 958 36.27 27.17 -13.38
CA ALA A 958 37.58 27.47 -13.98
C ALA A 958 37.65 28.93 -14.43
N MET A 959 36.58 29.44 -15.05
CA MET A 959 36.44 30.86 -15.37
C MET A 959 36.54 31.74 -14.11
N LYS A 960 35.88 31.34 -13.01
CA LYS A 960 35.96 32.01 -11.71
C LYS A 960 37.39 31.98 -11.14
N ALA A 961 38.05 30.82 -11.15
CA ALA A 961 39.42 30.68 -10.67
C ALA A 961 40.39 31.56 -11.49
N LEU A 962 40.27 31.57 -12.82
CA LEU A 962 41.02 32.49 -13.68
C LEU A 962 40.73 33.96 -13.33
N ALA A 963 39.47 34.31 -13.12
CA ALA A 963 39.07 35.66 -12.75
C ALA A 963 39.74 36.11 -11.44
N ALA A 964 39.76 35.25 -10.42
CA ALA A 964 40.44 35.51 -9.16
C ALA A 964 41.95 35.76 -9.38
N LYS A 965 42.61 34.95 -10.21
CA LYS A 965 44.03 35.12 -10.57
C LYS A 965 44.31 36.46 -11.25
N TYR A 966 43.45 36.88 -12.17
CA TYR A 966 43.59 38.19 -12.81
C TYR A 966 43.25 39.34 -11.83
N GLN A 967 42.38 39.13 -10.86
CA GLN A 967 42.02 40.14 -9.85
C GLN A 967 43.16 40.40 -8.84
N ASP A 968 43.82 39.34 -8.36
CA ASP A 968 44.89 39.42 -7.35
C ASP A 968 46.31 39.49 -7.96
N GLY A 969 46.49 39.12 -9.22
CA GLY A 969 47.79 39.03 -9.89
C GLY A 969 48.59 37.78 -9.52
N SER A 970 47.94 36.70 -9.07
CA SER A 970 48.59 35.47 -8.63
C SER A 970 49.00 34.57 -9.81
N GLY A 971 50.26 34.68 -10.21
CA GLY A 971 50.83 33.90 -11.31
C GLY A 971 50.53 34.45 -12.72
N VAL A 972 49.81 35.59 -12.79
CA VAL A 972 49.54 36.38 -14.01
C VAL A 972 49.62 37.88 -13.71
N SER A 973 49.76 38.72 -14.74
CA SER A 973 49.65 40.17 -14.56
C SER A 973 48.23 40.55 -14.10
N LYS A 974 48.13 41.33 -13.01
CA LYS A 974 46.84 41.83 -12.50
C LYS A 974 46.09 42.60 -13.60
N ASP A 975 44.86 42.15 -13.89
CA ASP A 975 43.94 42.71 -14.88
C ASP A 975 42.50 42.57 -14.37
N VAL A 976 42.05 43.58 -13.62
CA VAL A 976 40.73 43.59 -12.98
C VAL A 976 39.58 43.70 -13.97
N GLN A 977 39.80 44.23 -15.18
CA GLN A 977 38.76 44.26 -16.22
C GLN A 977 38.55 42.89 -16.82
N ARG A 978 39.64 42.16 -17.09
CA ARG A 978 39.57 40.77 -17.54
C ARG A 978 38.97 39.86 -16.46
N ALA A 979 39.29 40.10 -15.19
CA ALA A 979 38.64 39.40 -14.07
C ALA A 979 37.12 39.62 -14.08
N ALA A 980 36.64 40.86 -14.20
CA ALA A 980 35.21 41.16 -14.26
C ALA A 980 34.50 40.47 -15.44
N ALA A 981 35.13 40.45 -16.62
CA ALA A 981 34.60 39.76 -17.80
C ALA A 981 34.49 38.24 -17.58
N LEU A 982 35.50 37.62 -17.00
CA LEU A 982 35.51 36.20 -16.67
C LEU A 982 34.49 35.85 -15.57
N PHE A 983 34.34 36.69 -14.53
CA PHE A 983 33.28 36.50 -13.52
C PHE A 983 31.88 36.61 -14.14
N ARG A 984 31.66 37.54 -15.08
CA ARG A 984 30.39 37.65 -15.81
C ARG A 984 30.10 36.39 -16.63
N GLN A 985 31.06 35.92 -17.42
CA GLN A 985 30.91 34.68 -18.21
C GLN A 985 30.63 33.47 -17.30
N ALA A 986 31.41 33.32 -16.22
CA ALA A 986 31.19 32.26 -15.23
C ALA A 986 29.77 32.33 -14.64
N GLY A 987 29.29 33.53 -14.31
CA GLY A 987 27.92 33.75 -13.84
C GLY A 987 26.86 33.43 -14.89
N GLU A 988 27.07 33.76 -16.15
CA GLU A 988 26.17 33.38 -17.25
C GLU A 988 26.09 31.86 -17.45
N HIS A 989 27.18 31.14 -17.15
CA HIS A 989 27.23 29.68 -17.06
C HIS A 989 26.76 29.10 -15.71
N GLY A 990 26.21 29.94 -14.83
CA GLY A 990 25.58 29.54 -13.57
C GLY A 990 26.54 29.33 -12.39
N ASP A 991 27.80 29.81 -12.45
CA ASP A 991 28.65 29.87 -11.26
C ASP A 991 28.20 31.01 -10.33
N THR A 992 27.63 30.64 -9.19
CA THR A 992 27.02 31.58 -8.26
C THR A 992 28.05 32.39 -7.47
N GLY A 993 29.24 31.82 -7.23
CA GLY A 993 30.34 32.52 -6.57
C GLY A 993 30.92 33.64 -7.44
N ALA A 994 30.93 33.43 -8.76
CA ALA A 994 31.30 34.44 -9.74
C ALA A 994 30.25 35.56 -9.83
N MET A 995 28.96 35.21 -9.78
CA MET A 995 27.88 36.22 -9.67
C MET A 995 28.04 37.10 -8.42
N ASN A 996 28.30 36.48 -7.25
CA ASN A 996 28.56 37.22 -6.00
C ASN A 996 29.80 38.11 -6.13
N SER A 997 30.91 37.58 -6.67
CA SER A 997 32.16 38.32 -6.87
C SER A 997 31.97 39.51 -7.80
N LEU A 998 31.26 39.33 -8.91
CA LEU A 998 30.89 40.42 -9.83
C LEU A 998 30.01 41.48 -9.14
N GLY A 999 29.07 41.04 -8.30
CA GLY A 999 28.26 41.94 -7.48
C GLY A 999 29.08 42.79 -6.49
N VAL A 1000 30.11 42.20 -5.87
CA VAL A 1000 31.06 42.92 -5.01
C VAL A 1000 31.96 43.86 -5.83
N MET A 1001 32.33 43.49 -7.06
CA MET A 1001 33.07 44.38 -7.96
C MET A 1001 32.23 45.61 -8.35
N TYR A 1002 30.93 45.46 -8.61
CA TYR A 1002 30.02 46.59 -8.83
C TYR A 1002 29.84 47.48 -7.58
N GLU A 1003 29.89 46.89 -6.37
CA GLU A 1003 29.81 47.65 -5.12
C GLU A 1003 31.05 48.54 -4.90
N SER A 1004 32.23 47.96 -5.15
CA SER A 1004 33.54 48.62 -4.94
C SER A 1004 33.98 49.51 -6.10
N GLY A 1005 33.51 49.23 -7.33
CA GLY A 1005 34.01 49.85 -8.56
C GLY A 1005 35.36 49.28 -9.03
N GLU A 1006 35.78 48.11 -8.54
CA GLU A 1006 37.01 47.45 -9.01
C GLU A 1006 36.75 46.78 -10.37
N GLY A 1007 37.46 47.21 -11.43
CA GLY A 1007 37.37 46.59 -12.77
C GLY A 1007 36.08 46.84 -13.55
N VAL A 1008 35.05 47.42 -12.92
CA VAL A 1008 33.76 47.83 -13.51
C VAL A 1008 33.34 49.20 -12.99
N GLU A 1009 32.41 49.86 -13.67
CA GLU A 1009 31.80 51.09 -13.15
C GLU A 1009 30.97 50.76 -11.90
N ARG A 1010 31.19 51.52 -10.82
CA ARG A 1010 30.48 51.33 -9.54
C ARG A 1010 28.98 51.50 -9.75
N SER A 1011 28.21 50.47 -9.40
CA SER A 1011 26.74 50.47 -9.54
C SER A 1011 26.10 49.66 -8.42
N GLU A 1012 25.41 50.36 -7.52
CA GLU A 1012 24.70 49.73 -6.41
C GLU A 1012 23.54 48.83 -6.89
N ALA A 1013 22.83 49.26 -7.95
CA ALA A 1013 21.74 48.49 -8.55
C ALA A 1013 22.24 47.15 -9.15
N LEU A 1014 23.32 47.18 -9.94
CA LEU A 1014 23.91 45.97 -10.51
C LEU A 1014 24.53 45.07 -9.43
N SER A 1015 25.12 45.65 -8.38
CA SER A 1015 25.57 44.89 -7.22
C SER A 1015 24.43 44.08 -6.60
N ILE A 1016 23.31 44.73 -6.31
CA ILE A 1016 22.12 44.07 -5.72
C ILE A 1016 21.55 43.02 -6.67
N GLU A 1017 21.44 43.32 -7.97
CA GLU A 1017 20.92 42.38 -8.97
C GLU A 1017 21.74 41.08 -9.02
N TRP A 1018 23.06 41.18 -9.18
CA TRP A 1018 23.94 40.02 -9.29
C TRP A 1018 24.07 39.24 -7.98
N ILE A 1019 24.12 39.92 -6.82
CA ILE A 1019 24.12 39.25 -5.50
C ILE A 1019 22.77 38.57 -5.25
N SER A 1020 21.63 39.20 -5.59
CA SER A 1020 20.31 38.58 -5.43
C SER A 1020 20.15 37.36 -6.32
N LYS A 1021 20.60 37.42 -7.58
CA LYS A 1021 20.60 36.27 -8.49
C LYS A 1021 21.46 35.12 -7.97
N ALA A 1022 22.64 35.42 -7.43
CA ALA A 1022 23.50 34.42 -6.79
C ALA A 1022 22.81 33.79 -5.57
N ALA A 1023 22.18 34.60 -4.72
CA ALA A 1023 21.45 34.16 -3.53
C ALA A 1023 20.25 33.26 -3.89
N GLU A 1024 19.47 33.61 -4.93
CA GLU A 1024 18.33 32.83 -5.41
C GLU A 1024 18.72 31.46 -5.99
N ILE A 1025 19.95 31.34 -6.51
CA ILE A 1025 20.51 30.07 -7.01
C ILE A 1025 21.24 29.32 -5.88
N GLY A 1026 21.36 29.93 -4.69
CA GLY A 1026 21.84 29.29 -3.47
C GLY A 1026 23.30 29.55 -3.11
N ASP A 1027 23.88 30.68 -3.51
CA ASP A 1027 25.18 31.11 -2.98
C ASP A 1027 25.05 31.64 -1.55
N PHE A 1028 25.66 30.95 -0.59
CA PHE A 1028 25.51 31.29 0.81
C PHE A 1028 26.20 32.60 1.21
N TYR A 1029 27.26 33.02 0.51
CA TYR A 1029 27.87 34.32 0.74
C TYR A 1029 26.96 35.43 0.22
N ALA A 1030 26.38 35.25 -0.97
CA ALA A 1030 25.43 36.19 -1.55
C ALA A 1030 24.15 36.30 -0.71
N SER A 1031 23.60 35.17 -0.26
CA SER A 1031 22.44 35.15 0.65
C SER A 1031 22.74 35.88 1.95
N ARG A 1032 23.90 35.64 2.58
CA ARG A 1032 24.31 36.40 3.77
C ARG A 1032 24.48 37.89 3.48
N ASN A 1033 25.11 38.25 2.36
CA ASN A 1033 25.32 39.65 1.96
C ASN A 1033 23.99 40.39 1.74
N ILE A 1034 23.04 39.76 1.05
CA ILE A 1034 21.72 40.37 0.80
C ILE A 1034 20.88 40.40 2.08
N GLY A 1035 20.95 39.35 2.90
CA GLY A 1035 20.30 39.29 4.21
C GLY A 1035 20.78 40.42 5.13
N TRP A 1036 22.09 40.65 5.17
CA TRP A 1036 22.69 41.76 5.91
C TRP A 1036 22.26 43.14 5.38
N ARG A 1037 22.16 43.32 4.06
CA ARG A 1037 21.68 44.57 3.43
C ARG A 1037 20.24 44.88 3.80
N TYR A 1038 19.34 43.89 3.75
CA TYR A 1038 17.96 44.02 4.21
C TYR A 1038 17.87 44.24 5.73
N ARG A 1039 18.77 43.66 6.52
CA ARG A 1039 18.82 43.87 7.98
C ARG A 1039 19.22 45.30 8.34
N ARG A 1040 20.12 45.93 7.57
CA ARG A 1040 20.65 47.28 7.84
C ARG A 1040 20.06 48.40 6.99
N GLY A 1041 19.20 48.08 6.02
CA GLY A 1041 18.67 49.06 5.07
C GLY A 1041 19.73 49.66 4.13
N THR A 1042 20.76 48.89 3.77
CA THR A 1042 21.87 49.36 2.92
C THR A 1042 21.60 49.04 1.45
N GLY A 1043 21.26 50.07 0.65
CA GLY A 1043 20.91 49.92 -0.76
C GLY A 1043 19.54 49.31 -1.04
N VAL A 1044 18.87 48.79 -0.01
CA VAL A 1044 17.49 48.26 -0.03
C VAL A 1044 16.74 48.76 1.21
N PRO A 1045 15.40 48.85 1.19
CA PRO A 1045 14.62 49.14 2.38
C PRO A 1045 14.87 48.09 3.47
N MET A 1046 14.94 48.54 4.73
CA MET A 1046 15.07 47.62 5.86
C MET A 1046 13.84 46.70 5.92
N ASP A 1047 14.06 45.39 5.87
CA ASP A 1047 13.02 44.37 5.95
C ASP A 1047 13.56 43.14 6.70
N GLY A 1048 13.15 43.01 7.96
CA GLY A 1048 13.60 41.91 8.83
C GLY A 1048 13.12 40.53 8.37
N ALA A 1049 11.99 40.45 7.67
CA ALA A 1049 11.46 39.17 7.19
C ALA A 1049 12.27 38.66 5.99
N ILE A 1050 12.61 39.54 5.05
CA ILE A 1050 13.48 39.22 3.91
C ILE A 1050 14.91 38.95 4.40
N ALA A 1051 15.42 39.78 5.31
CA ALA A 1051 16.73 39.59 5.92
C ALA A 1051 16.86 38.20 6.56
N ARG A 1052 15.89 37.83 7.41
CA ARG A 1052 15.84 36.51 8.03
C ARG A 1052 15.84 35.40 6.99
N ARG A 1053 15.01 35.49 5.94
CA ARG A 1053 14.93 34.43 4.92
C ARG A 1053 16.30 34.13 4.33
N TYR A 1054 16.99 35.16 3.82
CA TYR A 1054 18.30 34.98 3.21
C TYR A 1054 19.40 34.61 4.22
N LEU A 1055 19.32 35.10 5.46
CA LEU A 1055 20.22 34.66 6.53
C LEU A 1055 20.00 33.19 6.88
N THR A 1056 18.75 32.71 6.91
CA THR A 1056 18.42 31.30 7.08
C THR A 1056 19.00 30.47 5.94
N ASP A 1057 18.77 30.85 4.68
CA ASP A 1057 19.32 30.14 3.52
C ASP A 1057 20.85 30.01 3.62
N ALA A 1058 21.54 31.11 3.97
CA ALA A 1058 22.99 31.11 4.17
C ALA A 1058 23.45 30.27 5.37
N ALA A 1059 22.75 30.36 6.50
CA ALA A 1059 23.07 29.64 7.74
C ALA A 1059 22.87 28.13 7.60
N GLU A 1060 21.84 27.73 6.85
CA GLU A 1060 21.53 26.35 6.50
C GLU A 1060 22.56 25.74 5.55
N LEU A 1061 23.06 26.56 4.62
CA LEU A 1061 24.25 26.29 3.81
C LEU A 1061 25.56 26.53 4.59
N GLY A 1062 25.51 26.55 5.92
CA GLY A 1062 26.63 26.52 6.86
C GLY A 1062 27.61 27.68 6.80
N ASN A 1063 27.13 28.85 6.38
CA ASN A 1063 27.83 30.10 6.66
C ASN A 1063 27.77 30.37 8.18
N ASP A 1064 28.89 30.21 8.85
CA ASP A 1064 29.06 30.38 10.30
C ASP A 1064 28.73 31.80 10.77
N ASN A 1065 29.04 32.82 9.96
CA ASN A 1065 28.65 34.20 10.21
C ASN A 1065 27.12 34.37 10.17
N ALA A 1066 26.45 33.85 9.14
CA ALA A 1066 25.00 33.87 9.03
C ALA A 1066 24.33 33.08 10.17
N GLN A 1067 24.92 31.97 10.62
CA GLN A 1067 24.43 31.23 11.79
C GLN A 1067 24.52 32.07 13.06
N SER A 1068 25.63 32.76 13.32
CA SER A 1068 25.71 33.69 14.46
C SER A 1068 24.79 34.90 14.32
N GLU A 1069 24.64 35.45 13.10
CA GLU A 1069 23.72 36.55 12.84
C GLU A 1069 22.25 36.14 13.02
N LEU A 1070 21.91 34.89 12.68
CA LEU A 1070 20.57 34.34 12.88
C LEU A 1070 20.31 34.02 14.35
N ALA A 1071 21.34 33.57 15.08
CA ALA A 1071 21.27 33.42 16.52
C ALA A 1071 20.99 34.76 17.23
N ASP A 1072 21.62 35.85 16.79
CA ASP A 1072 21.29 37.21 17.24
C ASP A 1072 19.85 37.61 16.87
N VAL A 1073 19.42 37.36 15.63
CA VAL A 1073 18.05 37.68 15.18
C VAL A 1073 17.00 37.04 16.11
N PHE A 1074 17.17 35.76 16.47
CA PHE A 1074 16.28 35.06 17.40
C PHE A 1074 16.46 35.47 18.86
N LEU A 1075 17.67 35.82 19.27
CA LEU A 1075 17.94 36.34 20.61
C LEU A 1075 17.23 37.68 20.86
N ASN A 1076 17.16 38.52 19.81
CA ASN A 1076 16.79 39.93 19.92
C ASN A 1076 15.38 40.21 19.39
N GLY A 1077 14.81 39.30 18.61
CA GLY A 1077 13.52 39.50 17.95
C GLY A 1077 13.58 40.46 16.74
N GLU A 1078 14.70 40.51 16.01
CA GLU A 1078 14.87 41.37 14.84
C GLU A 1078 14.04 40.86 13.65
N GLY A 1079 12.79 41.33 13.51
CA GLY A 1079 11.88 40.87 12.44
C GLY A 1079 11.20 39.52 12.73
N VAL A 1080 11.35 39.00 13.95
CA VAL A 1080 10.70 37.78 14.48
C VAL A 1080 10.38 37.92 15.95
N ALA A 1081 9.57 37.00 16.50
CA ALA A 1081 9.47 36.84 17.94
C ALA A 1081 10.80 36.34 18.51
N VAL A 1082 11.14 36.79 19.73
CA VAL A 1082 12.28 36.27 20.49
C VAL A 1082 12.09 34.77 20.71
N ASP A 1083 13.11 33.98 20.40
CA ASP A 1083 13.11 32.53 20.50
C ASP A 1083 14.48 32.01 20.97
N TYR A 1084 14.61 31.82 22.28
CA TYR A 1084 15.87 31.40 22.89
C TYR A 1084 16.32 29.99 22.49
N PRO A 1085 15.43 28.98 22.39
CA PRO A 1085 15.79 27.69 21.79
C PRO A 1085 16.40 27.81 20.40
N MET A 1086 15.80 28.61 19.50
CA MET A 1086 16.36 28.81 18.16
C MET A 1086 17.67 29.59 18.16
N ALA A 1087 17.81 30.60 19.03
CA ALA A 1087 19.08 31.28 19.24
C ALA A 1087 20.17 30.31 19.72
N ASN A 1088 19.83 29.39 20.62
CA ASN A 1088 20.74 28.36 21.12
C ASN A 1088 21.17 27.40 20.01
N TYR A 1089 20.19 26.88 19.25
CA TYR A 1089 20.42 25.99 18.12
C TYR A 1089 21.41 26.60 17.11
N TRP A 1090 21.16 27.83 16.67
CA TRP A 1090 22.03 28.49 15.69
C TRP A 1090 23.38 28.88 16.25
N ALA A 1091 23.47 29.30 17.53
CA ALA A 1091 24.74 29.63 18.18
C ALA A 1091 25.65 28.39 18.27
N ARG A 1092 25.11 27.22 18.63
CA ARG A 1092 25.88 25.96 18.67
C ARG A 1092 26.42 25.60 17.29
N ARG A 1093 25.60 25.68 16.24
CA ARG A 1093 26.03 25.44 14.86
C ARG A 1093 27.11 26.42 14.41
N ALA A 1094 26.96 27.70 14.75
CA ALA A 1094 27.97 28.72 14.44
C ALA A 1094 29.32 28.36 15.06
N ILE A 1095 29.33 27.90 16.32
CA ILE A 1095 30.56 27.45 17.02
C ILE A 1095 31.19 26.25 16.32
N ASP A 1096 30.39 25.29 15.88
CA ASP A 1096 30.88 24.14 15.12
C ASP A 1096 31.48 24.53 13.76
N GLY A 1097 30.95 25.60 13.15
CA GLY A 1097 31.49 26.25 11.97
C GLY A 1097 32.78 27.06 12.23
N GLY A 1098 33.12 27.31 13.50
CA GLY A 1098 34.29 28.09 13.91
C GLY A 1098 33.99 29.54 14.32
N SER A 1099 32.71 29.95 14.35
CA SER A 1099 32.32 31.30 14.74
C SER A 1099 32.69 31.59 16.18
N VAL A 1100 33.56 32.59 16.34
CA VAL A 1100 33.93 33.16 17.65
C VAL A 1100 32.72 33.85 18.27
N HIS A 1101 31.92 34.56 17.47
CA HIS A 1101 30.75 35.29 17.92
C HIS A 1101 29.64 34.35 18.43
N GLY A 1102 29.48 33.18 17.81
CA GLY A 1102 28.56 32.14 18.29
C GLY A 1102 28.85 31.72 19.73
N LYS A 1103 30.13 31.66 20.16
CA LYS A 1103 30.50 31.39 21.56
C LYS A 1103 30.04 32.50 22.49
N ALA A 1104 30.08 33.76 22.05
CA ALA A 1104 29.63 34.89 22.83
C ALA A 1104 28.12 34.84 23.10
N ILE A 1105 27.34 34.53 22.06
CA ILE A 1105 25.88 34.34 22.12
C ILE A 1105 25.52 33.15 23.01
N LEU A 1106 26.17 32.00 22.82
CA LEU A 1106 25.91 30.81 23.65
C LEU A 1106 26.25 31.06 25.12
N GLY A 1107 27.35 31.78 25.40
CA GLY A 1107 27.70 32.22 26.75
C GLY A 1107 26.60 33.08 27.38
N TYR A 1108 26.00 34.00 26.61
CA TYR A 1108 24.86 34.80 27.06
C TYR A 1108 23.65 33.92 27.42
N LEU A 1109 23.28 32.98 26.56
CA LEU A 1109 22.16 32.07 26.81
C LEU A 1109 22.35 31.25 28.11
N TYR A 1110 23.56 30.73 28.35
CA TYR A 1110 23.90 30.02 29.59
C TYR A 1110 23.91 30.92 30.83
N ALA A 1111 24.45 32.13 30.74
CA ALA A 1111 24.54 33.05 31.88
C ALA A 1111 23.16 33.41 32.47
N TYR A 1112 22.15 33.49 31.61
CA TYR A 1112 20.80 33.92 31.98
C TYR A 1112 19.77 32.79 32.00
N GLY A 1113 20.16 31.56 31.66
CA GLY A 1113 19.25 30.41 31.61
C GLY A 1113 18.15 30.57 30.55
N ARG A 1114 18.51 31.15 29.40
CA ARG A 1114 17.59 31.43 28.28
C ARG A 1114 17.79 30.35 27.23
N GLY A 1115 16.79 29.50 27.04
CA GLY A 1115 16.86 28.35 26.11
C GLY A 1115 17.63 27.13 26.64
N GLU A 1116 18.30 27.22 27.79
CA GLU A 1116 19.02 26.15 28.49
C GLU A 1116 19.02 26.39 30.01
N LYS A 1117 19.44 25.39 30.80
CA LYS A 1117 19.65 25.59 32.25
C LYS A 1117 20.77 26.61 32.50
N LYS A 1118 20.52 27.57 33.39
CA LYS A 1118 21.50 28.59 33.81
C LYS A 1118 22.80 27.96 34.31
N ASP A 1119 23.93 28.38 33.73
CA ASP A 1119 25.29 27.99 34.13
C ASP A 1119 26.27 29.14 33.84
N ALA A 1120 26.51 29.95 34.86
CA ALA A 1120 27.40 31.11 34.75
C ALA A 1120 28.89 30.72 34.58
N THR A 1121 29.30 29.52 35.03
CA THR A 1121 30.70 29.07 34.92
C THR A 1121 31.01 28.70 33.47
N THR A 1122 30.11 27.94 32.84
CA THR A 1122 30.20 27.61 31.41
C THR A 1122 30.14 28.87 30.55
N ALA A 1123 29.27 29.82 30.88
CA ALA A 1123 29.18 31.11 30.20
C ALA A 1123 30.50 31.88 30.19
N VAL A 1124 31.15 31.99 31.36
CA VAL A 1124 32.46 32.65 31.49
C VAL A 1124 33.52 31.94 30.65
N GLY A 1125 33.57 30.61 30.66
CA GLY A 1125 34.54 29.85 29.86
C GLY A 1125 34.38 30.11 28.36
N LEU A 1126 33.14 30.15 27.87
CA LEU A 1126 32.83 30.50 26.48
C LEU A 1126 33.24 31.93 26.13
N TRP A 1127 32.90 32.90 26.99
CA TRP A 1127 33.29 34.29 26.79
C TRP A 1127 34.81 34.50 26.87
N GLN A 1128 35.53 33.83 27.77
CA GLN A 1128 37.00 33.88 27.83
C GLN A 1128 37.62 33.40 26.52
N SER A 1129 37.11 32.30 25.97
CA SER A 1129 37.58 31.78 24.66
C SER A 1129 37.30 32.76 23.53
N ALA A 1130 36.12 33.37 23.49
CA ALA A 1130 35.72 34.32 22.45
C ALA A 1130 36.49 35.66 22.55
N ALA A 1131 36.62 36.20 23.77
CA ALA A 1131 37.33 37.44 24.03
C ALA A 1131 38.83 37.35 23.71
N ALA A 1132 39.46 36.19 23.95
CA ALA A 1132 40.84 35.93 23.54
C ALA A 1132 41.05 36.00 22.02
N SER A 1133 39.98 35.83 21.24
CA SER A 1133 39.97 35.96 19.78
C SER A 1133 39.47 37.33 19.31
N GLY A 1134 39.32 38.30 20.22
CA GLY A 1134 38.95 39.68 19.90
C GLY A 1134 37.44 39.97 19.81
N ASP A 1135 36.57 39.04 20.19
CA ASP A 1135 35.12 39.28 20.14
C ASP A 1135 34.69 40.34 21.16
N SER A 1136 34.14 41.45 20.65
CA SER A 1136 33.85 42.64 21.46
C SER A 1136 32.64 42.45 22.38
N MET A 1137 31.68 41.60 22.01
CA MET A 1137 30.56 41.22 22.87
C MET A 1137 31.04 40.36 24.04
N ALA A 1138 31.86 39.35 23.80
CA ALA A 1138 32.43 38.51 24.85
C ALA A 1138 33.33 39.31 25.81
N GLN A 1139 34.14 40.24 25.29
CA GLN A 1139 34.91 41.17 26.12
C GLN A 1139 33.99 42.03 27.00
N PHE A 1140 32.92 42.57 26.44
CA PHE A 1140 31.93 43.32 27.21
C PHE A 1140 31.29 42.48 28.32
N GLN A 1141 30.83 41.26 27.99
CA GLN A 1141 30.20 40.35 28.94
C GLN A 1141 31.16 39.90 30.06
N LEU A 1142 32.44 39.65 29.76
CA LEU A 1142 33.45 39.39 30.80
C LEU A 1142 33.70 40.60 31.68
N GLY A 1143 33.70 41.79 31.10
CA GLY A 1143 33.76 43.05 31.81
C GLY A 1143 32.67 43.15 32.89
N LEU A 1144 31.43 42.86 32.50
CA LEU A 1144 30.28 42.80 33.41
C LEU A 1144 30.39 41.63 34.40
N ALA A 1145 30.85 40.46 33.96
CA ALA A 1145 30.97 39.28 34.81
C ALA A 1145 31.97 39.49 35.95
N TYR A 1146 33.15 40.05 35.67
CA TYR A 1146 34.14 40.42 36.69
C TYR A 1146 33.70 41.61 37.56
N SER A 1147 32.87 42.53 37.04
CA SER A 1147 32.32 43.63 37.84
C SER A 1147 31.29 43.10 38.86
N ASN A 1148 30.43 42.19 38.42
CA ASN A 1148 29.27 41.74 39.18
C ASN A 1148 29.47 40.41 39.93
N GLY A 1149 30.55 39.68 39.64
CA GLY A 1149 30.83 38.37 40.22
C GLY A 1149 29.99 37.25 39.61
N LEU A 1150 29.65 37.35 38.32
CA LEU A 1150 28.82 36.36 37.62
C LEU A 1150 29.71 35.21 37.11
N GLY A 1151 29.66 34.05 37.77
CA GLY A 1151 30.45 32.87 37.37
C GLY A 1151 31.96 32.99 37.63
N VAL A 1152 32.42 34.13 38.15
CA VAL A 1152 33.80 34.43 38.55
C VAL A 1152 33.81 35.26 39.83
N GLU A 1153 34.94 35.28 40.53
CA GLU A 1153 35.19 36.23 41.61
C GLU A 1153 35.25 37.67 41.06
N LYS A 1154 34.72 38.63 41.83
CA LYS A 1154 34.77 40.04 41.45
C LYS A 1154 36.22 40.54 41.34
N ASP A 1155 36.54 41.17 40.23
CA ASP A 1155 37.87 41.75 39.96
C ASP A 1155 37.72 43.03 39.14
N SER A 1156 37.73 44.18 39.81
CA SER A 1156 37.55 45.49 39.19
C SER A 1156 38.63 45.82 38.15
N ARG A 1157 39.83 45.24 38.27
CA ARG A 1157 40.94 45.47 37.33
C ARG A 1157 40.69 44.70 36.03
N LYS A 1158 40.29 43.43 36.13
CA LYS A 1158 39.89 42.63 34.97
C LYS A 1158 38.64 43.19 34.31
N ALA A 1159 37.63 43.60 35.10
CA ALA A 1159 36.42 44.24 34.60
C ALA A 1159 36.75 45.46 33.73
N ARG A 1160 37.57 46.40 34.26
CA ARG A 1160 38.01 47.59 33.51
C ARG A 1160 38.80 47.22 32.26
N ASN A 1161 39.70 46.24 32.34
CA ASN A 1161 40.51 45.83 31.19
C ASN A 1161 39.65 45.27 30.05
N PHE A 1162 38.71 44.38 30.34
CA PHE A 1162 37.83 43.79 29.33
C PHE A 1162 36.82 44.80 28.77
N LEU A 1163 36.26 45.70 29.59
CA LEU A 1163 35.40 46.79 29.10
C LEU A 1163 36.15 47.76 28.18
N ARG A 1164 37.41 48.07 28.50
CA ARG A 1164 38.28 48.85 27.61
C ARG A 1164 38.53 48.13 26.28
N GLN A 1165 38.85 46.85 26.32
CA GLN A 1165 39.05 46.07 25.08
C GLN A 1165 37.79 46.07 24.21
N ALA A 1166 36.62 45.86 24.81
CA ALA A 1166 35.35 45.93 24.09
C ALA A 1166 35.12 47.32 23.47
N ALA A 1167 35.42 48.39 24.21
CA ALA A 1167 35.33 49.77 23.75
C ALA A 1167 36.28 50.08 22.59
N ASP A 1168 37.53 49.64 22.66
CA ASP A 1168 38.54 49.80 21.62
C ASP A 1168 38.19 49.00 20.36
N ALA A 1169 37.51 47.86 20.53
CA ALA A 1169 36.95 47.05 19.46
C ALA A 1169 35.61 47.59 18.91
N GLY A 1170 35.19 48.80 19.33
CA GLY A 1170 34.02 49.50 18.81
C GLY A 1170 32.67 49.06 19.40
N ASN A 1171 32.65 48.28 20.49
CA ASN A 1171 31.42 47.95 21.20
C ASN A 1171 30.90 49.17 21.97
N LEU A 1172 29.70 49.64 21.61
CA LEU A 1172 29.09 50.84 22.19
C LEU A 1172 28.86 50.69 23.69
N TYR A 1173 28.37 49.54 24.15
CA TYR A 1173 28.09 49.30 25.56
C TYR A 1173 29.39 49.09 26.35
N GLY A 1174 30.36 48.37 25.79
CA GLY A 1174 31.73 48.32 26.31
C GLY A 1174 32.29 49.72 26.55
N ARG A 1175 32.10 50.64 25.60
CA ARG A 1175 32.50 52.05 25.74
C ARG A 1175 31.73 52.78 26.84
N ILE A 1176 30.41 52.64 26.90
CA ILE A 1176 29.57 53.28 27.92
C ILE A 1176 29.96 52.81 29.33
N TYR A 1177 30.07 51.50 29.55
CA TYR A 1177 30.40 50.95 30.86
C TYR A 1177 31.87 51.16 31.24
N PHE A 1178 32.79 51.21 30.27
CA PHE A 1178 34.17 51.63 30.53
C PHE A 1178 34.23 53.10 30.96
N ASP A 1179 33.56 53.99 30.23
CA ASP A 1179 33.52 55.41 30.53
C ASP A 1179 32.81 55.67 31.88
N ASP A 1180 31.81 54.88 32.27
CA ASP A 1180 31.21 54.93 33.61
C ASP A 1180 32.17 54.53 34.73
N LEU A 1181 32.96 53.47 34.53
CA LEU A 1181 34.00 53.10 35.49
C LEU A 1181 35.07 54.19 35.61
N VAL A 1182 35.43 54.85 34.51
CA VAL A 1182 36.35 56.00 34.54
C VAL A 1182 35.74 57.16 35.31
N MET A 1183 34.45 57.46 35.10
CA MET A 1183 33.74 58.53 35.80
C MET A 1183 33.64 58.31 37.31
N ARG A 1184 33.59 57.04 37.76
CA ARG A 1184 33.47 56.66 39.17
C ARG A 1184 34.81 56.53 39.90
N ASP A 1185 35.94 56.54 39.19
CA ASP A 1185 37.29 56.34 39.71
C ASP A 1185 38.14 57.62 39.64
N ASP A 1186 37.58 58.73 40.14
CA ASP A 1186 38.19 60.07 40.19
C ASP A 1186 38.79 60.55 38.85
N PRO A 1187 37.94 60.80 37.83
CA PRO A 1187 38.37 61.18 36.49
C PRO A 1187 39.00 62.58 36.46
N GLY A 1188 40.06 62.76 35.65
CA GLY A 1188 40.56 64.09 35.33
C GLY A 1188 39.52 64.92 34.56
N LYS A 1189 39.54 66.25 34.74
CA LYS A 1189 38.58 67.19 34.12
C LYS A 1189 38.32 66.99 32.62
N LYS A 1190 39.37 66.65 31.84
CA LYS A 1190 39.24 66.38 30.39
C LYS A 1190 38.44 65.12 30.07
N GLU A 1191 38.56 64.07 30.89
CA GLU A 1191 37.79 62.84 30.71
C GLU A 1191 36.31 63.05 31.05
N VAL A 1192 36.04 63.80 32.12
CA VAL A 1192 34.67 64.22 32.48
C VAL A 1192 33.98 64.93 31.29
N GLU A 1193 34.62 65.95 30.73
CA GLU A 1193 34.06 66.71 29.61
C GLU A 1193 33.78 65.82 28.38
N ARG A 1194 34.72 64.92 28.07
CA ARG A 1194 34.58 63.95 26.97
C ARG A 1194 33.42 62.97 27.18
N VAL A 1195 33.31 62.38 28.38
CA VAL A 1195 32.26 61.38 28.69
C VAL A 1195 30.88 62.03 28.67
N ILE A 1196 30.73 63.22 29.26
CA ILE A 1196 29.45 63.95 29.26
C ILE A 1196 29.02 64.35 27.84
N ASP A 1197 29.92 64.84 26.98
CA ASP A 1197 29.61 65.15 25.58
C ASP A 1197 29.19 63.90 24.80
N SER A 1198 29.94 62.81 24.95
CA SER A 1198 29.64 61.53 24.30
C SER A 1198 28.28 60.98 24.73
N PHE A 1199 28.01 60.91 26.04
CA PHE A 1199 26.74 60.39 26.54
C PHE A 1199 25.57 61.31 26.15
N THR A 1200 25.79 62.62 26.07
CA THR A 1200 24.76 63.57 25.63
C THR A 1200 24.37 63.29 24.18
N LYS A 1201 25.35 63.08 23.29
CA LYS A 1201 25.10 62.71 21.88
C LYS A 1201 24.35 61.38 21.78
N LEU A 1202 24.77 60.37 22.55
CA LEU A 1202 24.15 59.05 22.55
C LEU A 1202 22.72 59.07 23.12
N ALA A 1203 22.49 59.76 24.23
CA ALA A 1203 21.19 59.94 24.85
C ALA A 1203 20.21 60.65 23.90
N ASN A 1204 20.66 61.70 23.21
CA ASN A 1204 19.87 62.39 22.20
C ASN A 1204 19.60 61.52 20.95
N ALA A 1205 20.50 60.59 20.63
CA ALA A 1205 20.31 59.58 19.60
C ALA A 1205 19.40 58.41 20.06
N GLY A 1206 18.89 58.44 21.29
CA GLY A 1206 17.95 57.45 21.82
C GLY A 1206 18.58 56.29 22.58
N VAL A 1207 19.87 56.37 22.94
CA VAL A 1207 20.54 55.32 23.73
C VAL A 1207 20.17 55.48 25.21
N ALA A 1208 19.26 54.63 25.69
CA ALA A 1208 18.69 54.73 27.04
C ALA A 1208 19.74 54.65 28.15
N ASN A 1209 20.72 53.75 28.05
CA ASN A 1209 21.77 53.58 29.08
C ASN A 1209 22.62 54.86 29.26
N ALA A 1210 22.92 55.57 28.17
CA ALA A 1210 23.66 56.83 28.25
C ALA A 1210 22.81 57.94 28.91
N ALA A 1211 21.51 57.98 28.61
CA ALA A 1211 20.57 58.90 29.26
C ALA A 1211 20.41 58.57 30.76
N GLU A 1212 20.32 57.28 31.11
CA GLU A 1212 20.23 56.84 32.50
C GLU A 1212 21.49 57.20 33.30
N LEU A 1213 22.68 56.94 32.74
CA LEU A 1213 23.93 57.30 33.40
C LEU A 1213 24.10 58.81 33.54
N LEU A 1214 23.72 59.61 32.54
CA LEU A 1214 23.68 61.07 32.68
C LEU A 1214 22.73 61.51 33.80
N SER A 1215 21.55 60.90 33.89
CA SER A 1215 20.61 61.16 34.97
C SER A 1215 21.25 60.88 36.34
N GLN A 1216 21.91 59.73 36.48
CA GLN A 1216 22.61 59.35 37.71
C GLN A 1216 23.79 60.29 38.02
N TYR A 1217 24.52 60.76 37.01
CA TYR A 1217 25.65 61.68 37.20
C TYR A 1217 25.19 63.04 37.72
N TYR A 1218 24.14 63.61 37.14
CA TYR A 1218 23.55 64.86 37.60
C TYR A 1218 22.79 64.72 38.93
N ALA A 1219 22.20 63.56 39.24
CA ALA A 1219 21.55 63.32 40.53
C ALA A 1219 22.57 63.20 41.68
N ASN A 1220 23.68 62.49 41.44
CA ASN A 1220 24.64 62.12 42.48
C ASN A 1220 25.90 62.98 42.51
N GLY A 1221 26.12 63.82 41.50
CA GLY A 1221 27.29 64.68 41.38
C GLY A 1221 28.55 63.94 40.93
N ILE A 1222 28.41 62.96 40.02
CA ILE A 1222 29.53 62.15 39.52
C ILE A 1222 30.15 62.88 38.33
N GLY A 1223 31.32 63.48 38.53
CA GLY A 1223 32.04 64.29 37.53
C GLY A 1223 31.36 65.62 37.15
N VAL A 1224 30.07 65.80 37.43
CA VAL A 1224 29.31 67.05 37.21
C VAL A 1224 28.72 67.57 38.53
N ALA A 1225 28.33 68.85 38.56
CA ALA A 1225 27.59 69.39 39.70
C ALA A 1225 26.19 68.76 39.79
N LYS A 1226 25.69 68.56 41.01
CA LYS A 1226 24.33 68.06 41.23
C LYS A 1226 23.30 69.03 40.62
N ASP A 1227 22.45 68.51 39.74
CA ASP A 1227 21.40 69.28 39.06
C ASP A 1227 20.15 68.39 38.89
N ALA A 1228 19.14 68.63 39.71
CA ALA A 1228 17.90 67.85 39.71
C ALA A 1228 17.12 68.00 38.39
N GLY A 1229 17.19 69.17 37.73
CA GLY A 1229 16.48 69.43 36.48
C GLY A 1229 17.10 68.68 35.29
N GLN A 1230 18.43 68.65 35.21
CA GLN A 1230 19.13 67.82 34.21
C GLN A 1230 18.95 66.32 34.52
N ALA A 1231 19.01 65.91 35.79
CA ALA A 1231 18.77 64.54 36.17
C ALA A 1231 17.38 64.04 35.73
N GLU A 1232 16.32 64.82 35.97
CA GLU A 1232 14.96 64.48 35.55
C GLU A 1232 14.79 64.49 34.02
N ARG A 1233 15.40 65.46 33.33
CA ARG A 1233 15.39 65.52 31.86
C ARG A 1233 15.95 64.23 31.25
N TRP A 1234 17.11 63.80 31.72
CA TRP A 1234 17.75 62.59 31.20
C TRP A 1234 17.00 61.32 31.61
N ALA A 1235 16.41 61.27 32.81
CA ALA A 1235 15.52 60.17 33.21
C ALA A 1235 14.28 60.04 32.30
N LYS A 1236 13.69 61.16 31.88
CA LYS A 1236 12.57 61.17 30.91
C LYS A 1236 13.01 60.70 29.53
N LEU A 1237 14.21 61.07 29.07
CA LEU A 1237 14.77 60.55 27.82
C LEU A 1237 15.11 59.06 27.89
N ALA A 1238 15.58 58.57 29.04
CA ALA A 1238 15.82 57.14 29.26
C ALA A 1238 14.53 56.30 29.21
N THR A 1239 13.39 56.89 29.57
CA THR A 1239 12.07 56.23 29.59
C THR A 1239 11.22 56.50 28.34
N GLY A 1240 11.59 57.50 27.53
CA GLY A 1240 10.79 58.07 26.45
C GLY A 1240 11.01 57.47 25.06
N LYS A 1241 10.78 56.16 24.90
CA LYS A 1241 10.37 55.49 23.64
C LYS A 1241 10.08 54.00 23.89
N VAL A 1242 8.96 53.70 24.57
CA VAL A 1242 8.34 52.37 24.52
C VAL A 1242 6.84 52.55 24.33
N ALA A 1243 6.40 52.42 23.08
CA ALA A 1243 5.05 52.00 22.75
C ALA A 1243 5.13 50.58 22.19
N SER A 1244 5.31 49.60 23.09
CA SER A 1244 4.75 48.25 22.97
C SER A 1244 5.00 47.52 24.29
N ALA A 1245 3.94 47.01 24.90
CA ALA A 1245 3.99 46.27 26.15
C ALA A 1245 4.84 44.98 26.04
N ALA A 1246 5.42 44.61 27.19
CA ALA A 1246 6.09 43.36 27.58
C ALA A 1246 7.63 43.37 27.67
N SER A 1247 8.10 42.97 28.86
CA SER A 1247 9.46 42.64 29.31
C SER A 1247 10.39 43.79 29.73
N THR A 1248 10.36 44.09 31.03
CA THR A 1248 11.53 44.54 31.79
C THR A 1248 12.54 43.39 31.88
N GLU A 1249 13.31 43.17 30.82
CA GLU A 1249 14.61 42.46 30.80
C GLU A 1249 15.18 42.45 29.36
N ALA A 1250 15.19 43.62 28.71
CA ALA A 1250 15.86 43.81 27.43
C ALA A 1250 17.38 43.83 27.64
N ALA A 1251 18.07 42.92 26.97
CA ALA A 1251 19.52 42.84 26.90
C ALA A 1251 20.11 44.16 26.36
N PRO A 1252 21.24 44.67 26.90
CA PRO A 1252 21.97 45.75 26.25
C PRO A 1252 22.75 45.18 25.05
N HIS A 1253 22.36 45.55 23.82
CA HIS A 1253 22.93 45.09 22.54
C HIS A 1253 24.18 45.82 22.06
#